data_AF-A0A970X954-F1
#
_entry.id   AF-A0A970X954-F1
#
_cell.length_a   1.000
_cell.length_b   1.000
_cell.length_c   1.000
_cell.angle_alpha   90.00
_cell.angle_beta   90.00
_cell.angle_gamma   90.00
#
_symmetry.space_group_name_H-M   'P 1'
#
loop_
_entity.id
_entity.type
_entity.pdbx_description
1 polymer ?
#
loop_
_entity_poly.entity_id
_entity_poly.type
_entity_poly.pdbx_seq_one_letter_code
_entity_poly.pdbx_strand_id
1 'polypeptide(L)'
;MRRSTTGRGGFRLSLSAATVAVAASLLAVATPVAAAQEPWGFEKVTPGGKGGGGVQNTDFFRIAPDAQSVIYSTTGPFASVPGTAGAAMVTYLAQRGESGWTSRMLTQPFELGSGTSTSGGYFMSVWGVSQNLRWATVGSRSALTPDADPDAYNVYRLDTHTGDLTHLSSPPDKGLATQGYNGWQAGLGLKYLSDDGGTVIWGAQPNEIPGVSTFAFLKWTAGGGTELFAKLPDGTPATDLRRMGNDSVSGANAVRSSIPRRQGAEQRFAFGVANGPVYLQDGDGTRAISRSRLSGSPAVDVRSDLWAVSDYGRFTLFSTYNNGQLTDDAPAGEQRVLYVYDADEDTLAYIGVRGGSNDAVWQMTHNGRSVAFQSTRALTAGAIAGRANIYLWRDGELQLVAVPDADGAASNGALFDRLMSEDGRYLVFTDNSASLAASFGFDNANPACTTPAGANGRCMQVYRFDADAPEGERLACVSCRTDGAQPAGSSGDPANAVGGGTFMSSMSLRLVVDDGTVFFSSADDLVAADSNGQHDAYAWKDGELRLLSRALPGARSRFVDATADGSRVLIATNDRITADDTDNVVDLYLTGPGAGLPLEQPPVAPAGCGGSDCRADGGGAPLAPRLGSFAFSGGGNVAPGGGRVALRVTRPKAVAGRVARLRVRVPGAGRLAVAGRSVKRARRATSKAGVYTLRVRLSPRARRALARRGRVRVAVRVVYRARDGRRAARTVRIAFRKPSTTRGGR
;
A
#
# COMPACT_ATOMS: atom_id res chain seq x y z
N MET A 1 -17.61 -61.04 -36.57
CA MET A 1 -17.75 -62.49 -36.27
C MET A 1 -17.37 -62.77 -34.81
N ARG A 2 -17.48 -64.04 -34.37
CA ARG A 2 -17.20 -64.59 -33.02
C ARG A 2 -15.90 -64.05 -32.38
N ARG A 3 -15.85 -63.65 -31.10
CA ARG A 3 -15.91 -64.39 -29.79
C ARG A 3 -14.59 -65.09 -29.38
N SER A 4 -13.94 -64.54 -28.34
CA SER A 4 -13.28 -65.21 -27.19
C SER A 4 -12.09 -66.21 -27.45
N THR A 5 -11.33 -66.78 -26.47
CA THR A 5 -11.47 -66.88 -24.99
C THR A 5 -10.12 -67.18 -24.28
N THR A 6 -9.88 -66.56 -23.11
CA THR A 6 -9.16 -67.03 -21.87
C THR A 6 -8.08 -68.16 -21.83
N GLY A 7 -7.00 -67.89 -21.06
CA GLY A 7 -6.44 -68.83 -20.03
C GLY A 7 -5.16 -69.63 -20.36
N ARG A 8 -4.47 -70.29 -19.40
CA ARG A 8 -4.52 -70.25 -17.91
C ARG A 8 -3.30 -71.00 -17.28
N GLY A 9 -2.87 -70.64 -16.06
CA GLY A 9 -2.05 -71.48 -15.14
C GLY A 9 -0.59 -71.02 -14.87
N GLY A 10 0.04 -71.33 -13.72
CA GLY A 10 -0.52 -71.77 -12.43
C GLY A 10 0.37 -72.66 -11.53
N PHE A 11 0.72 -72.18 -10.31
CA PHE A 11 1.24 -72.95 -9.15
C PHE A 11 2.60 -73.69 -9.32
N ARG A 12 3.36 -74.15 -8.29
CA ARG A 12 3.28 -74.20 -6.80
C ARG A 12 4.74 -74.14 -6.23
N LEU A 13 5.05 -74.33 -4.94
CA LEU A 13 4.88 -73.46 -3.74
C LEU A 13 5.64 -74.12 -2.55
N SER A 14 6.54 -73.40 -1.83
CA SER A 14 7.19 -73.92 -0.59
C SER A 14 7.24 -72.89 0.55
N LEU A 15 7.04 -73.35 1.79
CA LEU A 15 6.84 -72.52 3.00
C LEU A 15 8.14 -72.26 3.79
N SER A 16 8.12 -71.18 4.58
CA SER A 16 8.37 -71.24 6.04
C SER A 16 7.68 -70.05 6.73
N ALA A 17 7.26 -70.19 7.99
CA ALA A 17 6.32 -69.27 8.64
C ALA A 17 6.86 -68.64 9.94
N ALA A 18 6.39 -67.42 10.24
CA ALA A 18 6.49 -66.82 11.57
C ALA A 18 5.37 -65.77 11.80
N THR A 19 4.51 -66.06 12.79
CA THR A 19 3.76 -65.14 13.66
C THR A 19 3.17 -63.83 13.08
N VAL A 20 1.85 -63.83 12.83
CA VAL A 20 1.07 -62.59 12.70
C VAL A 20 0.54 -62.16 14.08
N ALA A 21 0.93 -60.97 14.54
CA ALA A 21 0.29 -60.31 15.67
C ALA A 21 -0.82 -59.37 15.18
N VAL A 22 -2.03 -59.50 15.71
CA VAL A 22 -3.18 -58.67 15.31
C VAL A 22 -3.10 -57.29 15.97
N ALA A 23 -2.67 -56.28 15.22
CA ALA A 23 -2.71 -54.88 15.63
C ALA A 23 -3.98 -54.20 15.08
N ALA A 24 -5.03 -54.13 15.92
CA ALA A 24 -6.28 -53.44 15.58
C ALA A 24 -6.01 -51.95 15.29
N SER A 25 -6.04 -51.59 14.01
CA SER A 25 -5.67 -50.25 13.55
C SER A 25 -6.87 -49.31 13.62
N LEU A 26 -7.03 -48.62 14.75
CA LEU A 26 -7.98 -47.52 14.90
C LEU A 26 -7.67 -46.42 13.88
N LEU A 27 -8.48 -46.37 12.82
CA LEU A 27 -8.53 -45.27 11.87
C LEU A 27 -9.14 -44.04 12.55
N ALA A 28 -8.32 -43.34 13.32
CA ALA A 28 -8.64 -42.00 13.79
C ALA A 28 -8.81 -41.08 12.58
N VAL A 29 -10.06 -40.86 12.17
CA VAL A 29 -10.43 -39.84 11.19
C VAL A 29 -10.07 -38.49 11.81
N ALA A 30 -8.89 -37.99 11.46
CA ALA A 30 -8.47 -36.65 11.82
C ALA A 30 -9.31 -35.65 11.04
N THR A 31 -10.49 -35.33 11.58
CA THR A 31 -11.20 -34.12 11.21
C THR A 31 -10.22 -32.95 11.32
N PRO A 32 -10.14 -32.06 10.30
CA PRO A 32 -9.41 -30.84 10.49
C PRO A 32 -10.12 -30.06 11.57
N VAL A 33 -9.49 -29.94 12.74
CA VAL A 33 -9.88 -28.91 13.71
C VAL A 33 -9.64 -27.59 12.98
N ALA A 34 -10.72 -27.02 12.47
CA ALA A 34 -10.73 -25.63 12.05
C ALA A 34 -10.28 -24.84 13.29
N ALA A 35 -9.14 -24.16 13.18
CA ALA A 35 -8.80 -23.16 14.18
C ALA A 35 -9.94 -22.15 14.14
N ALA A 36 -10.71 -22.05 15.23
CA ALA A 36 -11.84 -21.14 15.31
C ALA A 36 -11.35 -19.76 14.89
N GLN A 37 -11.97 -19.21 13.85
CA GLN A 37 -11.56 -17.91 13.35
C GLN A 37 -11.96 -16.90 14.42
N GLU A 38 -10.97 -16.24 15.02
CA GLU A 38 -11.16 -15.22 16.06
C GLU A 38 -12.28 -14.26 15.62
N PRO A 39 -13.26 -13.97 16.49
CA PRO A 39 -14.44 -13.21 16.11
C PRO A 39 -14.04 -11.84 15.54
N TRP A 40 -14.81 -11.37 14.56
CA TRP A 40 -14.61 -10.03 14.04
C TRP A 40 -15.10 -9.01 15.07
N GLY A 41 -14.33 -7.94 15.25
CA GLY A 41 -14.60 -6.96 16.30
C GLY A 41 -13.89 -5.63 16.08
N PHE A 42 -13.85 -4.80 17.12
CA PHE A 42 -13.30 -3.44 17.09
C PHE A 42 -12.27 -3.17 18.19
N GLU A 43 -11.42 -2.20 17.91
CA GLU A 43 -10.57 -1.49 18.88
C GLU A 43 -10.70 0.01 18.59
N LYS A 44 -10.98 0.83 19.61
CA LYS A 44 -11.02 2.30 19.44
C LYS A 44 -9.60 2.85 19.35
N VAL A 45 -9.32 3.66 18.33
CA VAL A 45 -7.98 4.19 18.02
C VAL A 45 -7.82 5.64 18.52
N THR A 46 -8.86 6.44 18.38
CA THR A 46 -8.98 7.82 18.87
C THR A 46 -9.49 7.88 20.32
N PRO A 47 -9.19 8.94 21.09
CA PRO A 47 -9.75 9.10 22.44
C PRO A 47 -11.28 9.26 22.42
N GLY A 48 -11.97 8.76 23.45
CA GLY A 48 -13.44 8.86 23.59
C GLY A 48 -13.96 10.29 23.43
N GLY A 49 -13.58 11.20 24.34
CA GLY A 49 -13.94 12.62 24.26
C GLY A 49 -12.89 13.46 23.52
N LYS A 50 -13.31 14.21 22.49
CA LYS A 50 -12.40 14.96 21.60
C LYS A 50 -12.45 16.48 21.76
N GLY A 51 -13.39 17.01 22.56
CA GLY A 51 -13.51 18.45 22.80
C GLY A 51 -13.88 19.29 21.57
N GLY A 52 -14.48 18.67 20.54
CA GLY A 52 -14.79 19.31 19.25
C GLY A 52 -13.72 19.14 18.16
N GLY A 53 -12.52 18.66 18.50
CA GLY A 53 -11.46 18.32 17.54
C GLY A 53 -11.75 17.02 16.78
N GLY A 54 -12.68 17.08 15.82
CA GLY A 54 -13.19 15.90 15.13
C GLY A 54 -12.38 15.41 13.94
N VAL A 55 -12.48 14.10 13.67
CA VAL A 55 -12.07 13.50 12.39
C VAL A 55 -13.07 13.93 11.31
N GLN A 56 -12.59 14.31 10.13
CA GLN A 56 -13.42 14.69 8.98
C GLN A 56 -13.07 13.85 7.74
N ASN A 57 -13.33 14.40 6.54
CA ASN A 57 -13.31 13.70 5.26
C ASN A 57 -12.07 14.05 4.41
N THR A 58 -11.13 14.84 4.93
CA THR A 58 -10.02 15.47 4.17
C THR A 58 -8.70 15.28 4.90
N ASP A 59 -8.46 14.07 5.40
CA ASP A 59 -7.63 13.85 6.59
C ASP A 59 -6.48 12.84 6.33
N PHE A 60 -5.33 13.05 6.98
CA PHE A 60 -4.08 12.35 6.70
C PHE A 60 -3.97 10.99 7.41
N PHE A 61 -4.60 9.94 6.86
CA PHE A 61 -4.61 8.61 7.47
C PHE A 61 -3.56 7.62 6.92
N ARG A 62 -3.00 6.79 7.80
CA ARG A 62 -2.30 5.54 7.43
C ARG A 62 -2.20 4.58 8.63
N ILE A 63 -2.44 3.29 8.40
CA ILE A 63 -2.09 2.23 9.35
C ILE A 63 -0.62 1.82 9.13
N ALA A 64 0.17 1.65 10.20
CA ALA A 64 1.49 1.05 10.11
C ALA A 64 1.40 -0.42 9.63
N PRO A 65 2.40 -0.97 8.90
CA PRO A 65 2.39 -2.35 8.40
C PRO A 65 2.28 -3.48 9.45
N ASP A 66 2.37 -3.15 10.74
CA ASP A 66 2.19 -4.06 11.88
C ASP A 66 0.88 -3.83 12.68
N ALA A 67 0.06 -2.85 12.27
CA ALA A 67 -1.15 -2.39 12.95
C ALA A 67 -0.97 -2.03 14.45
N GLN A 68 0.24 -1.60 14.84
CA GLN A 68 0.55 -1.10 16.19
C GLN A 68 0.54 0.43 16.28
N SER A 69 0.43 1.13 15.16
CA SER A 69 0.29 2.59 15.12
C SER A 69 -0.57 3.03 13.93
N VAL A 70 -1.30 4.14 14.11
CA VAL A 70 -2.14 4.78 13.09
C VAL A 70 -1.86 6.28 13.16
N ILE A 71 -1.50 6.89 12.04
CA ILE A 71 -1.47 8.36 11.91
C ILE A 71 -2.81 8.84 11.38
N TYR A 72 -3.28 9.97 11.89
CA TYR A 72 -4.55 10.60 11.50
C TYR A 72 -4.53 12.11 11.73
N SER A 73 -5.54 12.81 11.20
CA SER A 73 -5.78 14.24 11.46
C SER A 73 -7.13 14.49 12.10
N THR A 74 -7.30 15.69 12.65
CA THR A 74 -8.57 16.26 13.14
C THR A 74 -8.64 17.76 12.82
N THR A 75 -9.82 18.36 12.87
CA THR A 75 -10.04 19.80 12.63
C THR A 75 -9.60 20.72 13.77
N GLY A 76 -9.09 20.16 14.88
CA GLY A 76 -8.69 20.94 16.04
C GLY A 76 -8.06 20.06 17.12
N PRO A 77 -7.35 20.66 18.08
CA PRO A 77 -6.74 19.92 19.17
C PRO A 77 -7.79 19.34 20.11
N PHE A 78 -7.48 18.21 20.72
CA PHE A 78 -8.19 17.74 21.91
C PHE A 78 -8.02 18.73 23.08
N ALA A 79 -8.95 18.72 24.03
CA ALA A 79 -9.19 19.78 25.03
C ALA A 79 -8.09 20.01 26.11
N SER A 80 -6.84 19.64 25.84
CA SER A 80 -5.72 19.67 26.77
C SER A 80 -4.40 20.24 26.19
N VAL A 81 -4.44 20.89 25.01
CA VAL A 81 -3.25 21.49 24.37
C VAL A 81 -3.22 23.01 24.55
N PRO A 82 -2.28 23.57 25.33
CA PRO A 82 -2.12 25.02 25.45
C PRO A 82 -1.54 25.67 24.17
N GLY A 83 -2.01 26.89 23.84
CA GLY A 83 -1.25 27.88 23.06
C GLY A 83 -1.11 27.67 21.54
N THR A 84 -1.61 26.59 20.93
CA THR A 84 -1.47 26.37 19.47
C THR A 84 -2.50 27.16 18.65
N ALA A 85 -2.19 28.42 18.35
CA ALA A 85 -3.06 29.30 17.59
C ALA A 85 -3.19 28.93 16.10
N GLY A 86 -4.27 28.22 15.74
CA GLY A 86 -4.81 28.23 14.38
C GLY A 86 -4.19 27.29 13.35
N ALA A 87 -3.68 26.12 13.75
CA ALA A 87 -3.46 25.03 12.80
C ALA A 87 -4.82 24.51 12.28
N ALA A 88 -5.08 24.64 10.98
CA ALA A 88 -6.36 24.26 10.37
C ALA A 88 -6.64 22.74 10.42
N MET A 89 -5.58 21.94 10.60
CA MET A 89 -5.66 20.51 10.91
C MET A 89 -4.57 20.16 11.95
N VAL A 90 -4.94 19.32 12.91
CA VAL A 90 -4.01 18.76 13.90
C VAL A 90 -3.72 17.31 13.55
N THR A 91 -2.45 16.91 13.51
CA THR A 91 -2.02 15.54 13.20
C THR A 91 -1.59 14.82 14.46
N TYR A 92 -2.03 13.58 14.61
CA TYR A 92 -1.78 12.69 15.76
C TYR A 92 -1.22 11.35 15.32
N LEU A 93 -0.37 10.75 16.16
CA LEU A 93 -0.07 9.32 16.09
C LEU A 93 -0.80 8.60 17.22
N ALA A 94 -1.77 7.75 16.88
CA ALA A 94 -2.28 6.73 17.78
C ALA A 94 -1.32 5.53 17.82
N GLN A 95 -1.07 5.00 19.02
CA GLN A 95 -0.19 3.87 19.27
C GLN A 95 -0.87 2.87 20.20
N ARG A 96 -0.75 1.58 19.90
CA ARG A 96 -1.32 0.49 20.70
C ARG A 96 -0.42 0.17 21.90
N GLY A 97 -0.98 0.25 23.11
CA GLY A 97 -0.38 -0.23 24.36
C GLY A 97 -1.17 -1.39 24.98
N GLU A 98 -0.75 -1.82 26.18
CA GLU A 98 -1.40 -2.93 26.90
C GLU A 98 -2.82 -2.60 27.38
N SER A 99 -3.11 -1.32 27.63
CA SER A 99 -4.41 -0.80 28.09
C SER A 99 -5.29 -0.21 26.98
N GLY A 100 -4.97 -0.45 25.70
CA GLY A 100 -5.66 0.13 24.55
C GLY A 100 -4.80 1.13 23.78
N TRP A 101 -5.44 2.02 23.01
CA TRP A 101 -4.74 3.00 22.17
C TRP A 101 -4.53 4.33 22.88
N THR A 102 -3.37 4.95 22.67
CA THR A 102 -3.04 6.28 23.16
C THR A 102 -2.62 7.16 21.99
N SER A 103 -3.02 8.45 21.99
CA SER A 103 -2.78 9.37 20.87
C SER A 103 -1.88 10.53 21.26
N ARG A 104 -0.79 10.73 20.52
CA ARG A 104 0.18 11.81 20.73
C ARG A 104 0.13 12.81 19.58
N MET A 105 0.06 14.11 19.89
CA MET A 105 0.12 15.19 18.91
C MET A 105 1.49 15.19 18.21
N LEU A 106 1.48 15.26 16.88
CA LEU A 106 2.67 15.46 16.03
C LEU A 106 2.76 16.87 15.44
N THR A 107 1.62 17.59 15.36
CA THR A 107 1.58 19.01 14.99
C THR A 107 2.50 19.82 15.90
N GLN A 108 3.48 20.49 15.29
CA GLN A 108 4.41 21.37 15.99
C GLN A 108 3.80 22.76 16.24
N PRO A 109 4.30 23.53 17.23
CA PRO A 109 3.93 24.93 17.41
C PRO A 109 4.09 25.75 16.13
N PHE A 110 3.13 26.63 15.87
CA PHE A 110 3.08 27.45 14.67
C PHE A 110 2.44 28.80 14.98
N GLU A 111 3.12 29.88 14.59
CA GLU A 111 2.60 31.24 14.72
C GLU A 111 2.04 31.71 13.38
N LEU A 112 0.73 31.94 13.33
CA LEU A 112 0.08 32.67 12.24
C LEU A 112 0.56 34.13 12.26
N GLY A 113 1.62 34.42 11.51
CA GLY A 113 2.15 35.78 11.34
C GLY A 113 1.08 36.72 10.77
N SER A 114 1.00 37.93 11.33
CA SER A 114 0.00 38.95 11.00
C SER A 114 0.19 39.53 9.58
N GLY A 115 -0.24 38.79 8.56
CA GLY A 115 -0.13 39.22 7.16
C GLY A 115 -0.38 38.17 6.07
N THR A 116 -0.65 36.90 6.38
CA THR A 116 -1.03 35.92 5.34
C THR A 116 -2.50 36.08 4.92
N SER A 117 -2.78 35.87 3.63
CA SER A 117 -4.03 36.30 2.98
C SER A 117 -5.28 35.58 3.47
N THR A 118 -6.42 36.28 3.37
CA THR A 118 -7.79 35.79 3.64
C THR A 118 -8.26 34.65 2.70
N SER A 119 -7.40 34.18 1.80
CA SER A 119 -7.70 33.17 0.79
C SER A 119 -7.56 31.72 1.30
N GLY A 120 -8.26 31.39 2.39
CA GLY A 120 -8.69 30.03 2.75
C GLY A 120 -7.66 28.88 2.76
N GLY A 121 -6.38 29.16 3.00
CA GLY A 121 -5.34 28.11 3.04
C GLY A 121 -5.36 27.30 4.33
N TYR A 122 -5.47 25.97 4.22
CA TYR A 122 -5.27 25.06 5.36
C TYR A 122 -3.76 24.78 5.53
N PHE A 123 -3.29 24.61 6.76
CA PHE A 123 -1.86 24.48 7.08
C PHE A 123 -1.55 23.14 7.74
N MET A 124 -0.53 22.44 7.22
CA MET A 124 -0.04 21.15 7.72
C MET A 124 1.41 21.30 8.20
N SER A 125 1.64 21.22 9.52
CA SER A 125 3.02 21.20 10.06
C SER A 125 3.70 19.83 9.95
N VAL A 126 2.96 18.76 9.63
CA VAL A 126 3.52 17.45 9.27
C VAL A 126 3.49 17.31 7.75
N TRP A 127 4.68 17.23 7.12
CA TRP A 127 4.83 17.16 5.66
C TRP A 127 4.74 15.73 5.11
N GLY A 128 4.93 14.73 5.98
CA GLY A 128 4.82 13.31 5.64
C GLY A 128 5.60 12.42 6.59
N VAL A 129 5.43 11.10 6.45
CA VAL A 129 5.95 10.08 7.38
C VAL A 129 6.51 8.86 6.67
N SER A 130 7.52 8.23 7.28
CA SER A 130 8.03 6.89 6.94
C SER A 130 6.91 5.83 6.97
N GLN A 131 7.10 4.68 6.31
CA GLN A 131 6.03 3.68 6.22
C GLN A 131 5.71 3.00 7.55
N ASN A 132 6.73 2.76 8.37
CA ASN A 132 6.58 2.26 9.73
C ASN A 132 6.07 3.32 10.74
N LEU A 133 5.70 4.52 10.25
CA LEU A 133 5.27 5.69 11.03
C LEU A 133 6.28 6.16 12.10
N ARG A 134 7.52 5.63 12.17
CA ARG A 134 8.52 5.94 13.20
C ARG A 134 9.14 7.33 13.03
N TRP A 135 9.17 7.84 11.81
CA TRP A 135 9.74 9.13 11.47
C TRP A 135 8.72 10.00 10.76
N ALA A 136 8.72 11.29 11.10
CA ALA A 136 8.00 12.32 10.38
C ALA A 136 8.97 13.41 9.90
N THR A 137 8.62 14.11 8.83
CA THR A 137 9.20 15.41 8.50
C THR A 137 8.20 16.48 8.89
N VAL A 138 8.64 17.46 9.67
CA VAL A 138 7.79 18.50 10.25
C VAL A 138 8.41 19.89 10.07
N GLY A 139 7.56 20.90 9.96
CA GLY A 139 7.97 22.30 9.81
C GLY A 139 7.38 23.20 10.88
N SER A 140 8.13 24.21 11.31
CA SER A 140 7.69 25.22 12.29
C SER A 140 8.28 26.60 11.98
N ARG A 141 7.61 27.66 12.43
CA ARG A 141 8.10 29.05 12.37
C ARG A 141 8.90 29.46 13.62
N SER A 142 9.05 28.54 14.58
CA SER A 142 9.84 28.68 15.79
C SER A 142 11.14 27.86 15.70
N ALA A 143 12.18 28.26 16.43
CA ALA A 143 13.34 27.42 16.68
C ALA A 143 12.99 26.39 17.77
N LEU A 144 12.93 25.11 17.40
CA LEU A 144 12.60 23.99 18.29
C LEU A 144 13.84 23.19 18.73
N THR A 145 15.01 23.53 18.18
CA THR A 145 16.32 23.00 18.56
C THR A 145 17.35 24.14 18.60
N PRO A 146 18.46 24.04 19.36
CA PRO A 146 19.42 25.15 19.54
C PRO A 146 20.22 25.56 18.29
N ASP A 147 20.21 24.70 17.27
CA ASP A 147 20.85 24.89 15.95
C ASP A 147 19.89 25.45 14.88
N ALA A 148 18.60 25.63 15.21
CA ALA A 148 17.60 26.18 14.31
C ALA A 148 17.53 27.71 14.42
N ASP A 149 17.42 28.39 13.27
CA ASP A 149 17.32 29.85 13.18
C ASP A 149 15.93 30.34 13.68
N PRO A 150 15.85 31.22 14.70
CA PRO A 150 14.58 31.73 15.21
C PRO A 150 13.83 32.62 14.21
N ASP A 151 14.51 33.21 13.22
CA ASP A 151 13.95 34.12 12.22
C ASP A 151 13.65 33.42 10.87
N ALA A 152 13.92 32.12 10.76
CA ALA A 152 13.58 31.28 9.62
C ALA A 152 12.24 30.52 9.75
N TYR A 153 11.82 29.86 8.66
CA TYR A 153 10.98 28.66 8.75
C TYR A 153 11.93 27.46 8.91
N ASN A 154 11.74 26.65 9.93
CA ASN A 154 12.64 25.54 10.25
C ASN A 154 12.03 24.19 9.86
N VAL A 155 12.86 23.33 9.26
CA VAL A 155 12.50 21.98 8.82
C VAL A 155 13.20 20.96 9.70
N TYR A 156 12.45 19.98 10.20
CA TYR A 156 12.95 18.96 11.13
C TYR A 156 12.56 17.55 10.70
N ARG A 157 13.39 16.58 11.08
CA ARG A 157 13.00 15.17 11.21
C ARG A 157 12.61 14.91 12.66
N LEU A 158 11.40 14.42 12.88
CA LEU A 158 10.84 14.05 14.17
C LEU A 158 10.86 12.52 14.35
N ASP A 159 11.41 12.03 15.46
CA ASP A 159 11.12 10.68 15.95
C ASP A 159 9.71 10.67 16.56
N THR A 160 8.81 9.90 15.97
CA THR A 160 7.41 9.89 16.40
C THR A 160 7.17 9.14 17.71
N HIS A 161 8.16 8.37 18.17
CA HIS A 161 8.08 7.55 19.38
C HIS A 161 8.65 8.27 20.61
N THR A 162 9.78 8.98 20.47
CA THR A 162 10.40 9.74 21.57
C THR A 162 9.99 11.21 21.60
N GLY A 163 9.65 11.79 20.45
CA GLY A 163 9.46 13.23 20.29
C GLY A 163 10.73 13.99 19.90
N ASP A 164 11.88 13.32 19.76
CA ASP A 164 13.15 13.96 19.44
C ASP A 164 13.12 14.63 18.06
N LEU A 165 13.54 15.90 18.00
CA LEU A 165 13.69 16.66 16.77
C LEU A 165 15.15 16.67 16.30
N THR A 166 15.35 16.67 14.99
CA THR A 166 16.66 16.85 14.35
C THR A 166 16.50 17.89 13.25
N HIS A 167 17.23 19.00 13.35
CA HIS A 167 17.20 20.07 12.34
C HIS A 167 17.73 19.60 10.99
N LEU A 168 17.10 20.10 9.90
CA LEU A 168 17.45 19.78 8.52
C LEU A 168 17.79 21.04 7.70
N SER A 169 16.98 22.11 7.79
CA SER A 169 17.25 23.41 7.16
C SER A 169 16.45 24.55 7.80
N SER A 170 16.88 25.78 7.50
CA SER A 170 16.26 27.04 7.92
C SER A 170 15.99 27.97 6.72
N PRO A 171 14.99 27.70 5.85
CA PRO A 171 14.51 28.64 4.85
C PRO A 171 14.28 30.07 5.39
N PRO A 172 14.97 31.10 4.86
CA PRO A 172 14.97 32.45 5.45
C PRO A 172 13.68 33.24 5.22
N ASP A 173 12.81 32.83 4.28
CA ASP A 173 11.50 33.46 4.08
C ASP A 173 10.40 32.65 4.76
N LYS A 174 9.99 33.09 5.97
CA LYS A 174 8.87 32.47 6.70
C LYS A 174 7.56 32.46 5.90
N GLY A 175 7.32 33.45 5.03
CA GLY A 175 6.09 33.62 4.25
C GLY A 175 6.03 32.67 3.06
N LEU A 176 7.03 32.70 2.18
CA LEU A 176 7.10 31.83 1.01
C LEU A 176 7.16 30.35 1.41
N ALA A 177 7.92 29.97 2.45
CA ALA A 177 7.92 28.59 2.94
C ALA A 177 6.51 28.17 3.40
N THR A 178 5.83 29.01 4.18
CA THR A 178 4.46 28.74 4.65
C THR A 178 3.48 28.50 3.50
N GLN A 179 3.61 29.18 2.36
CA GLN A 179 2.74 28.95 1.19
C GLN A 179 3.18 27.75 0.35
N GLY A 180 4.47 27.62 0.08
CA GLY A 180 5.02 26.67 -0.88
C GLY A 180 4.87 25.21 -0.46
N TYR A 181 5.10 24.90 0.82
CA TYR A 181 5.02 23.54 1.35
C TYR A 181 3.57 23.02 1.53
N ASN A 182 2.54 23.88 1.48
CA ASN A 182 1.20 23.57 2.01
C ASN A 182 0.08 23.29 0.99
N GLY A 183 0.24 23.48 -0.32
CA GLY A 183 -0.91 23.33 -1.24
C GLY A 183 -0.61 23.03 -2.69
N TRP A 184 -0.11 24.03 -3.42
CA TRP A 184 -0.22 24.10 -4.89
C TRP A 184 1.10 23.91 -5.65
N GLN A 185 2.24 24.09 -4.99
CA GLN A 185 3.56 23.96 -5.61
C GLN A 185 4.11 22.55 -5.38
N ALA A 186 3.73 21.62 -6.25
CA ALA A 186 4.13 20.21 -6.18
C ALA A 186 5.66 19.98 -6.12
N GLY A 187 6.48 20.95 -6.50
CA GLY A 187 7.94 20.88 -6.34
C GLY A 187 8.41 20.75 -4.88
N LEU A 188 7.72 21.35 -3.90
CA LEU A 188 8.31 21.62 -2.56
C LEU A 188 8.09 20.53 -1.49
N GLY A 189 7.01 19.74 -1.53
CA GLY A 189 6.71 18.76 -0.48
C GLY A 189 7.79 17.67 -0.26
N LEU A 190 7.63 16.88 0.82
CA LEU A 190 8.48 15.73 1.12
C LEU A 190 8.55 14.73 -0.05
N LYS A 191 9.76 14.43 -0.53
CA LYS A 191 10.02 13.52 -1.67
C LYS A 191 10.40 12.12 -1.23
N TYR A 192 11.13 12.00 -0.13
CA TYR A 192 11.56 10.73 0.42
C TYR A 192 11.89 10.86 1.90
N LEU A 193 11.43 9.92 2.71
CA LEU A 193 11.83 9.74 4.11
C LEU A 193 12.08 8.25 4.33
N SER A 194 13.26 7.90 4.84
CA SER A 194 13.60 6.50 5.03
C SER A 194 12.97 5.88 6.28
N ASP A 195 12.69 4.58 6.24
CA ASP A 195 12.11 3.83 7.38
C ASP A 195 13.09 3.70 8.56
N ASP A 196 14.40 3.85 8.30
CA ASP A 196 15.44 3.97 9.33
C ASP A 196 15.69 5.43 9.76
N GLY A 197 15.01 6.40 9.15
CA GLY A 197 15.14 7.83 9.41
C GLY A 197 16.50 8.43 9.04
N GLY A 198 17.39 7.65 8.42
CA GLY A 198 18.76 8.05 8.08
C GLY A 198 18.89 8.93 6.83
N THR A 199 17.80 9.13 6.06
CA THR A 199 17.77 10.00 4.88
C THR A 199 16.41 10.69 4.73
N VAL A 200 16.43 12.01 4.49
CA VAL A 200 15.26 12.83 4.15
C VAL A 200 15.58 13.57 2.85
N ILE A 201 14.61 13.69 1.94
CA ILE A 201 14.73 14.48 0.71
C ILE A 201 13.43 15.27 0.51
N TRP A 202 13.53 16.58 0.30
CA TRP A 202 12.40 17.50 0.11
C TRP A 202 12.70 18.50 -1.01
N GLY A 203 11.66 19.18 -1.49
CA GLY A 203 11.84 20.31 -2.41
C GLY A 203 12.15 21.58 -1.65
N ALA A 204 13.19 22.27 -2.07
CA ALA A 204 13.67 23.48 -1.44
C ALA A 204 13.36 24.71 -2.29
N GLN A 205 13.09 25.82 -1.61
CA GLN A 205 12.87 27.11 -2.26
C GLN A 205 14.20 27.70 -2.77
N PRO A 206 14.20 28.58 -3.78
CA PRO A 206 15.45 29.13 -4.35
C PRO A 206 16.36 29.79 -3.30
N ASN A 207 15.75 30.49 -2.34
CA ASN A 207 16.43 31.15 -1.22
C ASN A 207 16.98 30.20 -0.13
N GLU A 208 16.66 28.89 -0.16
CA GLU A 208 17.33 27.89 0.69
C GLU A 208 18.72 27.50 0.16
N ILE A 209 19.03 27.77 -1.11
CA ILE A 209 20.21 27.23 -1.79
C ILE A 209 21.02 28.37 -2.45
N PRO A 210 22.19 28.74 -1.91
CA PRO A 210 23.06 29.76 -2.50
C PRO A 210 23.37 29.50 -3.98
N GLY A 211 23.08 30.48 -4.83
CA GLY A 211 23.33 30.43 -6.28
C GLY A 211 22.27 29.71 -7.11
N VAL A 212 21.15 29.25 -6.54
CA VAL A 212 20.05 28.61 -7.27
C VAL A 212 18.84 29.54 -7.35
N SER A 213 18.30 29.76 -8.54
CA SER A 213 17.23 30.73 -8.82
C SER A 213 15.83 30.14 -9.00
N THR A 214 15.69 28.81 -8.96
CA THR A 214 14.41 28.09 -9.14
C THR A 214 14.38 26.82 -8.27
N PHE A 215 13.28 26.06 -8.26
CA PHE A 215 13.12 24.90 -7.39
C PHE A 215 14.18 23.80 -7.62
N ALA A 216 14.71 23.27 -6.52
CA ALA A 216 15.64 22.15 -6.50
C ALA A 216 15.32 21.20 -5.32
N PHE A 217 16.07 20.10 -5.17
CA PHE A 217 15.89 19.15 -4.06
C PHE A 217 17.07 19.22 -3.09
N LEU A 218 16.77 19.32 -1.80
CA LEU A 218 17.74 19.11 -0.71
C LEU A 218 17.62 17.68 -0.17
N LYS A 219 18.75 17.11 0.25
CA LYS A 219 18.85 15.80 0.91
C LYS A 219 19.61 15.96 2.22
N TRP A 220 19.02 15.51 3.32
CA TRP A 220 19.70 15.33 4.59
C TRP A 220 20.07 13.87 4.82
N THR A 221 21.23 13.62 5.44
CA THR A 221 21.60 12.29 5.95
C THR A 221 22.19 12.35 7.35
N ALA A 222 21.88 11.34 8.17
CA ALA A 222 22.25 11.30 9.59
C ALA A 222 23.77 11.25 9.88
N GLY A 223 24.62 11.08 8.86
CA GLY A 223 26.08 11.12 8.97
C GLY A 223 26.76 12.14 8.05
N GLY A 224 25.98 13.02 7.39
CA GLY A 224 26.50 13.99 6.41
C GLY A 224 25.82 15.36 6.40
N GLY A 225 24.76 15.56 7.18
CA GLY A 225 23.99 16.82 7.17
C GLY A 225 23.19 16.99 5.88
N THR A 226 22.86 18.24 5.54
CA THR A 226 22.07 18.63 4.37
C THR A 226 22.95 19.04 3.19
N GLU A 227 22.65 18.49 2.01
CA GLU A 227 23.32 18.78 0.74
C GLU A 227 22.29 19.01 -0.40
N LEU A 228 22.73 19.70 -1.46
CA LEU A 228 22.00 19.71 -2.73
C LEU A 228 21.97 18.29 -3.34
N PHE A 229 20.77 17.73 -3.47
CA PHE A 229 20.57 16.34 -3.89
C PHE A 229 20.76 16.13 -5.39
N ALA A 230 19.97 16.84 -6.19
CA ALA A 230 19.85 16.60 -7.61
C ALA A 230 20.89 17.45 -8.37
N LYS A 231 21.77 16.76 -9.08
CA LYS A 231 22.81 17.34 -9.93
C LYS A 231 22.76 16.71 -11.31
N LEU A 232 22.98 17.49 -12.35
CA LEU A 232 23.01 17.04 -13.74
C LEU A 232 24.29 16.20 -14.01
N PRO A 233 24.40 15.50 -15.16
CA PRO A 233 25.53 14.60 -15.44
C PRO A 233 26.92 15.28 -15.51
N ASP A 234 26.96 16.61 -15.69
CA ASP A 234 28.15 17.46 -15.65
C ASP A 234 28.51 17.93 -14.22
N GLY A 235 27.68 17.61 -13.23
CA GLY A 235 27.82 18.01 -11.83
C GLY A 235 27.14 19.32 -11.45
N THR A 236 26.53 20.06 -12.39
CA THR A 236 25.82 21.31 -12.06
C THR A 236 24.55 21.04 -11.25
N PRO A 237 24.04 22.00 -10.46
CA PRO A 237 22.72 21.91 -9.85
C PRO A 237 21.64 21.59 -10.88
N ALA A 238 20.77 20.61 -10.59
CA ALA A 238 19.55 20.42 -11.34
C ALA A 238 18.48 21.37 -10.79
N THR A 239 17.89 22.20 -11.65
CA THR A 239 16.98 23.29 -11.27
C THR A 239 15.69 23.26 -12.10
N ASP A 240 14.71 24.11 -11.74
CA ASP A 240 13.30 23.99 -12.13
C ASP A 240 12.78 22.54 -12.04
N LEU A 241 13.05 21.90 -10.90
CA LEU A 241 12.65 20.52 -10.64
C LEU A 241 11.15 20.44 -10.35
N ARG A 242 10.43 19.69 -11.19
CA ARG A 242 8.96 19.60 -11.15
C ARG A 242 8.45 18.39 -10.38
N ARG A 243 9.19 17.28 -10.40
CA ARG A 243 8.76 15.95 -9.93
C ARG A 243 9.94 15.11 -9.46
N MET A 244 9.77 14.34 -8.39
CA MET A 244 10.68 13.29 -7.94
C MET A 244 9.89 12.06 -7.44
N GLY A 245 10.32 10.86 -7.81
CA GLY A 245 9.64 9.64 -7.36
C GLY A 245 8.23 9.51 -7.95
N ASN A 246 7.23 9.28 -7.09
CA ASN A 246 5.80 9.21 -7.46
C ASN A 246 5.10 10.53 -7.11
N ASP A 247 5.58 11.62 -7.71
CA ASP A 247 4.96 12.95 -7.72
C ASP A 247 4.18 13.13 -9.02
N SER A 248 2.87 13.32 -8.94
CA SER A 248 2.07 13.80 -10.09
C SER A 248 1.86 15.31 -10.04
N VAL A 249 1.65 15.95 -11.21
CA VAL A 249 1.43 17.40 -11.30
C VAL A 249 0.36 17.73 -12.35
N SER A 250 -0.85 18.06 -11.90
CA SER A 250 -1.67 19.17 -12.42
C SER A 250 -3.04 19.26 -11.72
N GLY A 251 -3.13 20.02 -10.60
CA GLY A 251 -4.40 20.46 -9.98
C GLY A 251 -5.26 19.38 -9.31
N ALA A 252 -5.61 19.57 -8.03
CA ALA A 252 -6.49 18.72 -7.19
C ALA A 252 -6.06 17.24 -7.00
N ASN A 253 -5.90 16.51 -8.10
CA ASN A 253 -5.84 15.06 -8.20
C ASN A 253 -4.38 14.59 -8.15
N ALA A 254 -3.69 14.91 -7.04
CA ALA A 254 -2.31 14.52 -6.85
C ALA A 254 -2.22 13.09 -6.30
N VAL A 255 -1.75 12.16 -7.11
CA VAL A 255 -1.03 10.96 -6.63
C VAL A 255 0.15 11.50 -5.81
N ARG A 256 0.12 11.32 -4.48
CA ARG A 256 1.03 11.98 -3.53
C ARG A 256 1.97 10.98 -2.87
N SER A 257 3.20 10.90 -3.37
CA SER A 257 4.36 10.34 -2.66
C SER A 257 4.09 8.98 -2.00
N SER A 258 3.89 7.97 -2.84
CA SER A 258 4.05 6.58 -2.41
C SER A 258 5.55 6.31 -2.17
N ILE A 259 6.07 6.80 -1.04
CA ILE A 259 7.41 6.50 -0.51
C ILE A 259 7.65 4.98 -0.70
N PRO A 260 8.77 4.55 -1.29
CA PRO A 260 9.05 3.13 -1.54
C PRO A 260 8.76 2.24 -0.31
N ARG A 261 8.02 1.14 -0.49
CA ARG A 261 7.80 0.10 0.55
C ARG A 261 9.08 -0.61 0.92
N ARG A 262 10.11 -0.50 0.07
CA ARG A 262 11.43 -1.08 0.32
C ARG A 262 12.55 -0.17 -0.17
N GLN A 263 13.52 -0.04 0.73
CA GLN A 263 14.59 0.95 0.70
C GLN A 263 15.92 0.31 1.13
N GLY A 264 17.02 1.03 0.95
CA GLY A 264 18.35 0.68 1.48
C GLY A 264 19.49 1.25 0.65
N ALA A 265 20.73 0.86 0.95
CA ALA A 265 21.95 1.39 0.31
C ALA A 265 22.15 1.08 -1.19
N GLU A 266 21.14 0.51 -1.86
CA GLU A 266 21.09 0.26 -3.31
C GLU A 266 19.89 1.04 -3.94
N GLN A 267 19.32 2.02 -3.24
CA GLN A 267 18.21 2.89 -3.68
C GLN A 267 18.65 3.81 -4.81
N ARG A 268 17.95 3.76 -5.94
CA ARG A 268 18.02 4.76 -7.02
C ARG A 268 16.90 5.79 -6.88
N PHE A 269 17.07 6.94 -7.52
CA PHE A 269 16.08 7.99 -7.57
C PHE A 269 15.87 8.46 -9.01
N ALA A 270 14.68 8.92 -9.36
CA ALA A 270 14.42 9.59 -10.63
C ALA A 270 13.73 10.94 -10.40
N PHE A 271 14.09 11.92 -11.22
CA PHE A 271 13.56 13.28 -11.16
C PHE A 271 13.35 13.87 -12.56
N GLY A 272 12.39 14.78 -12.68
CA GLY A 272 12.12 15.53 -13.92
C GLY A 272 12.45 17.01 -13.76
N VAL A 273 13.29 17.52 -14.66
CA VAL A 273 13.50 18.97 -14.87
C VAL A 273 12.38 19.53 -15.76
N ALA A 274 11.99 20.78 -15.57
CA ALA A 274 11.07 21.44 -16.48
C ALA A 274 11.62 21.52 -17.90
N ASN A 275 10.75 21.31 -18.89
CA ASN A 275 11.05 21.38 -20.32
C ASN A 275 12.15 20.43 -20.85
N GLY A 276 12.77 19.60 -19.99
CA GLY A 276 13.85 18.66 -20.34
C GLY A 276 13.52 17.19 -20.01
N PRO A 277 14.52 16.31 -20.02
CA PRO A 277 14.31 14.87 -19.84
C PRO A 277 14.10 14.47 -18.36
N VAL A 278 13.54 13.28 -18.16
CA VAL A 278 13.63 12.55 -16.89
C VAL A 278 15.04 11.97 -16.73
N TYR A 279 15.63 12.22 -15.57
CA TYR A 279 16.92 11.70 -15.12
C TYR A 279 16.74 10.56 -14.10
N LEU A 280 17.70 9.64 -14.09
CA LEU A 280 17.95 8.69 -13.01
C LEU A 280 19.28 9.04 -12.34
N GLN A 281 19.30 8.99 -11.02
CA GLN A 281 20.47 9.16 -10.16
C GLN A 281 20.65 7.87 -9.34
N ASP A 282 21.81 7.23 -9.49
CA ASP A 282 22.19 6.05 -8.71
C ASP A 282 23.69 6.08 -8.33
N GLY A 283 24.23 4.97 -7.85
CA GLY A 283 25.62 4.88 -7.38
C GLY A 283 26.69 5.08 -8.46
N ASP A 284 26.32 5.01 -9.74
CA ASP A 284 27.22 5.30 -10.88
C ASP A 284 27.08 6.76 -11.38
N GLY A 285 26.16 7.56 -10.83
CA GLY A 285 25.97 8.99 -11.13
C GLY A 285 24.55 9.37 -11.60
N THR A 286 24.41 10.58 -12.17
CA THR A 286 23.17 11.03 -12.84
C THR A 286 23.24 10.80 -14.35
N ARG A 287 22.13 10.36 -14.95
CA ARG A 287 21.99 10.18 -16.40
C ARG A 287 20.54 10.36 -16.86
N ALA A 288 20.32 10.91 -18.05
CA ALA A 288 19.01 10.95 -18.66
C ALA A 288 18.55 9.52 -19.05
N ILE A 289 17.27 9.21 -18.83
CA ILE A 289 16.67 7.91 -19.20
C ILE A 289 15.62 8.01 -20.31
N SER A 290 15.04 9.20 -20.49
CA SER A 290 14.14 9.54 -21.62
C SER A 290 14.94 9.97 -22.85
N ARG A 291 15.87 9.12 -23.26
CA ARG A 291 16.74 9.28 -24.43
C ARG A 291 16.24 8.42 -25.57
N SER A 292 16.24 8.95 -26.79
CA SER A 292 15.85 8.22 -28.00
C SER A 292 16.78 7.03 -28.25
N ARG A 293 16.18 5.92 -28.71
CA ARG A 293 16.80 4.64 -29.05
C ARG A 293 16.36 4.14 -30.43
N LEU A 294 15.77 5.03 -31.25
CA LEU A 294 15.27 4.71 -32.58
C LEU A 294 16.40 4.22 -33.51
N SER A 295 16.14 3.17 -34.26
CA SER A 295 17.13 2.54 -35.14
C SER A 295 17.63 3.53 -36.21
N GLY A 296 18.95 3.69 -36.30
CA GLY A 296 19.59 4.61 -37.24
C GLY A 296 19.52 6.11 -36.87
N SER A 297 18.89 6.46 -35.75
CA SER A 297 18.74 7.86 -35.31
C SER A 297 19.75 8.25 -34.21
N PRO A 298 20.11 9.54 -34.06
CA PRO A 298 20.92 10.01 -32.94
C PRO A 298 20.21 9.84 -31.59
N ALA A 299 20.94 9.37 -30.57
CA ALA A 299 20.43 9.15 -29.21
C ALA A 299 20.29 10.48 -28.43
N VAL A 300 19.33 11.31 -28.81
CA VAL A 300 19.02 12.61 -28.19
C VAL A 300 18.13 12.47 -26.95
N ASP A 301 18.30 13.37 -25.98
CA ASP A 301 17.41 13.47 -24.82
C ASP A 301 16.09 14.16 -25.18
N VAL A 302 14.98 13.61 -24.68
CA VAL A 302 13.62 14.02 -25.07
C VAL A 302 12.84 14.51 -23.86
N ARG A 303 12.26 15.71 -23.98
CA ARG A 303 11.41 16.33 -22.96
C ARG A 303 10.31 15.37 -22.48
N SER A 304 10.26 15.10 -21.17
CA SER A 304 9.42 14.05 -20.61
C SER A 304 8.95 14.36 -19.17
N ASP A 305 7.70 14.00 -18.87
CA ASP A 305 7.09 14.07 -17.54
C ASP A 305 7.26 12.73 -16.80
N LEU A 306 7.94 12.75 -15.66
CA LEU A 306 8.03 11.63 -14.71
C LEU A 306 6.64 11.36 -14.09
N TRP A 307 6.19 10.10 -13.99
CA TRP A 307 4.94 9.75 -13.30
C TRP A 307 5.17 8.96 -12.02
N ALA A 308 5.94 7.87 -12.07
CA ALA A 308 6.11 6.98 -10.91
C ALA A 308 7.47 6.29 -10.89
N VAL A 309 7.91 5.88 -9.69
CA VAL A 309 9.17 5.15 -9.46
C VAL A 309 8.92 3.97 -8.52
N SER A 310 9.51 2.81 -8.82
CA SER A 310 9.32 1.58 -8.03
C SER A 310 10.11 1.57 -6.71
N ASP A 311 9.85 0.58 -5.87
CA ASP A 311 10.75 0.11 -4.81
C ASP A 311 12.19 0.03 -5.34
N TYR A 312 13.14 0.51 -4.53
CA TYR A 312 14.57 0.67 -4.86
C TYR A 312 14.89 1.51 -6.11
N GLY A 313 13.91 2.11 -6.78
CA GLY A 313 14.11 2.85 -8.04
C GLY A 313 14.58 1.97 -9.20
N ARG A 314 14.13 0.71 -9.29
CA ARG A 314 14.41 -0.13 -10.47
C ARG A 314 13.63 0.34 -11.69
N PHE A 315 12.32 0.53 -11.54
CA PHE A 315 11.46 0.93 -12.66
C PHE A 315 11.06 2.40 -12.54
N THR A 316 10.99 3.07 -13.69
CA THR A 316 10.56 4.47 -13.79
C THR A 316 9.54 4.60 -14.92
N LEU A 317 8.34 5.04 -14.58
CA LEU A 317 7.26 5.34 -15.51
C LEU A 317 7.30 6.83 -15.85
N PHE A 318 7.38 7.16 -17.14
CA PHE A 318 7.35 8.54 -17.63
C PHE A 318 6.60 8.61 -18.97
N SER A 319 6.10 9.78 -19.35
CA SER A 319 5.63 10.05 -20.72
C SER A 319 6.48 11.14 -21.37
N THR A 320 6.76 11.03 -22.67
CA THR A 320 7.34 12.14 -23.43
C THR A 320 6.36 13.32 -23.54
N TYR A 321 6.77 14.46 -24.07
CA TYR A 321 5.88 15.62 -24.25
C TYR A 321 5.38 15.75 -25.69
N ASN A 322 6.18 16.35 -26.59
CA ASN A 322 5.85 16.53 -28.01
C ASN A 322 6.57 15.48 -28.88
N ASN A 323 5.86 14.88 -29.83
CA ASN A 323 6.34 14.00 -30.91
C ASN A 323 7.46 13.03 -30.46
N GLY A 324 7.28 12.42 -29.29
CA GLY A 324 8.35 11.80 -28.50
C GLY A 324 8.35 10.28 -28.60
N GLN A 325 8.57 9.76 -29.81
CA GLN A 325 8.89 8.35 -30.01
C GLN A 325 10.34 8.08 -29.56
N LEU A 326 10.55 7.09 -28.70
CA LEU A 326 11.87 6.72 -28.17
C LEU A 326 12.34 5.34 -28.64
N THR A 327 11.43 4.49 -29.10
CA THR A 327 11.71 3.11 -29.51
C THR A 327 10.89 2.76 -30.75
N ASP A 328 11.41 1.86 -31.59
CA ASP A 328 10.86 1.55 -32.92
C ASP A 328 9.47 0.86 -32.87
N ASP A 329 9.09 0.32 -31.70
CA ASP A 329 7.79 -0.30 -31.41
C ASP A 329 6.70 0.68 -30.97
N ALA A 330 7.07 1.91 -30.59
CA ALA A 330 6.12 2.97 -30.26
C ALA A 330 5.59 3.67 -31.53
N PRO A 331 4.35 4.17 -31.54
CA PRO A 331 3.77 4.85 -32.69
C PRO A 331 4.49 6.17 -33.00
N ALA A 332 4.82 6.37 -34.28
CA ALA A 332 5.46 7.59 -34.78
C ALA A 332 4.49 8.79 -34.79
N GLY A 333 5.03 9.99 -34.56
CA GLY A 333 4.26 11.24 -34.57
C GLY A 333 3.38 11.50 -33.34
N GLU A 334 3.24 10.51 -32.44
CA GLU A 334 2.41 10.65 -31.25
C GLU A 334 3.03 11.54 -30.15
N GLN A 335 2.16 12.22 -29.42
CA GLN A 335 2.51 13.00 -28.23
C GLN A 335 2.24 12.17 -26.97
N ARG A 336 2.91 12.50 -25.85
CA ARG A 336 2.65 11.86 -24.54
C ARG A 336 2.71 10.33 -24.57
N VAL A 337 3.68 9.80 -25.32
CA VAL A 337 3.96 8.36 -25.40
C VAL A 337 4.53 7.89 -24.05
N LEU A 338 3.93 6.83 -23.50
CA LEU A 338 4.13 6.37 -22.13
C LEU A 338 5.09 5.16 -22.10
N TYR A 339 6.14 5.25 -21.28
CA TYR A 339 7.21 4.25 -21.19
C TYR A 339 7.48 3.81 -19.76
N VAL A 340 7.77 2.51 -19.60
CA VAL A 340 8.41 1.97 -18.39
C VAL A 340 9.89 1.70 -18.70
N TYR A 341 10.77 2.36 -17.94
CA TYR A 341 12.21 2.13 -17.98
C TYR A 341 12.64 1.13 -16.89
N ASP A 342 13.55 0.20 -17.19
CA ASP A 342 14.16 -0.74 -16.22
C ASP A 342 15.66 -0.47 -16.04
N ALA A 343 16.04 0.09 -14.89
CA ALA A 343 17.41 0.46 -14.54
C ALA A 343 18.36 -0.73 -14.28
N ASP A 344 17.86 -1.96 -14.09
CA ASP A 344 18.71 -3.15 -13.94
C ASP A 344 19.11 -3.78 -15.28
N GLU A 345 18.29 -3.55 -16.31
CA GLU A 345 18.43 -4.19 -17.63
C GLU A 345 18.72 -3.17 -18.76
N ASP A 346 18.58 -1.87 -18.46
CA ASP A 346 18.74 -0.70 -19.34
C ASP A 346 17.87 -0.79 -20.59
N THR A 347 16.56 -0.96 -20.37
CA THR A 347 15.54 -1.10 -21.41
C THR A 347 14.41 -0.12 -21.19
N LEU A 348 13.93 0.50 -22.28
CA LEU A 348 12.61 1.11 -22.34
C LEU A 348 11.61 0.08 -22.88
N ALA A 349 10.41 0.06 -22.33
CA ALA A 349 9.24 -0.60 -22.89
C ALA A 349 8.16 0.45 -23.15
N TYR A 350 7.66 0.51 -24.38
CA TYR A 350 6.43 1.24 -24.71
C TYR A 350 5.23 0.54 -24.04
N ILE A 351 4.33 1.30 -23.42
CA ILE A 351 3.13 0.75 -22.76
C ILE A 351 1.80 1.39 -23.20
N GLY A 352 1.85 2.48 -23.97
CA GLY A 352 0.66 3.20 -24.42
C GLY A 352 0.93 4.66 -24.80
N VAL A 353 -0.13 5.38 -25.16
CA VAL A 353 -0.11 6.82 -25.51
C VAL A 353 -1.19 7.52 -24.70
N ARG A 354 -0.97 8.77 -24.28
CA ARG A 354 -2.03 9.64 -23.71
C ARG A 354 -2.53 10.62 -24.79
N GLY A 355 -3.67 10.34 -25.39
CA GLY A 355 -4.28 11.15 -26.46
C GLY A 355 -4.84 12.50 -26.03
N GLY A 356 -5.16 12.69 -24.74
CA GLY A 356 -5.80 13.89 -24.20
C GLY A 356 -5.08 14.55 -23.02
N SER A 357 -5.59 15.70 -22.56
CA SER A 357 -5.24 16.31 -21.27
C SER A 357 -5.74 15.49 -20.09
N ASN A 358 -6.93 14.90 -20.24
CA ASN A 358 -7.69 14.24 -19.18
C ASN A 358 -7.29 12.76 -19.02
N ASP A 359 -6.50 12.21 -19.95
CA ASP A 359 -5.85 10.90 -19.84
C ASP A 359 -4.93 10.87 -18.61
N ALA A 360 -5.19 10.01 -17.64
CA ALA A 360 -4.45 9.96 -16.37
C ALA A 360 -3.68 8.63 -16.20
N VAL A 361 -2.46 8.71 -15.68
CA VAL A 361 -1.81 7.56 -15.03
C VAL A 361 -2.42 7.44 -13.64
N TRP A 362 -2.99 6.28 -13.31
CA TRP A 362 -3.65 6.06 -12.02
C TRP A 362 -2.67 5.53 -10.98
N GLN A 363 -2.00 4.41 -11.26
CA GLN A 363 -1.07 3.77 -10.32
C GLN A 363 -0.03 2.89 -11.03
N MET A 364 1.18 2.85 -10.50
CA MET A 364 2.15 1.77 -10.74
C MET A 364 2.31 0.91 -9.47
N THR A 365 2.42 -0.42 -9.60
CA THR A 365 2.74 -1.30 -8.45
C THR A 365 4.10 -0.96 -7.83
N HIS A 366 4.31 -1.17 -6.53
CA HIS A 366 5.60 -0.82 -5.92
C HIS A 366 6.74 -1.66 -6.50
N ASN A 367 6.49 -2.89 -6.97
CA ASN A 367 7.49 -3.66 -7.71
C ASN A 367 7.74 -3.19 -9.16
N GLY A 368 6.94 -2.25 -9.69
CA GLY A 368 7.13 -1.60 -10.98
C GLY A 368 6.78 -2.42 -12.22
N ARG A 369 5.97 -3.48 -12.07
CA ARG A 369 5.65 -4.43 -13.15
C ARG A 369 4.24 -4.30 -13.71
N SER A 370 3.43 -3.43 -13.12
CA SER A 370 2.04 -3.21 -13.53
C SER A 370 1.69 -1.72 -13.43
N VAL A 371 0.97 -1.21 -14.42
CA VAL A 371 0.57 0.21 -14.53
C VAL A 371 -0.88 0.28 -14.97
N ALA A 372 -1.73 0.89 -14.12
CA ALA A 372 -3.10 1.24 -14.47
C ALA A 372 -3.14 2.69 -14.98
N PHE A 373 -3.79 2.91 -16.13
CA PHE A 373 -3.94 4.24 -16.73
C PHE A 373 -5.17 4.33 -17.63
N GLN A 374 -5.68 5.54 -17.80
CA GLN A 374 -6.77 5.86 -18.71
C GLN A 374 -6.22 6.52 -19.98
N SER A 375 -6.74 6.15 -21.16
CA SER A 375 -6.50 6.91 -22.38
C SER A 375 -7.71 7.06 -23.31
N THR A 376 -7.73 8.19 -24.03
CA THR A 376 -8.59 8.48 -25.18
C THR A 376 -8.14 7.83 -26.50
N ARG A 377 -6.96 7.18 -26.53
CA ARG A 377 -6.55 6.29 -27.63
C ARG A 377 -7.15 4.90 -27.47
N ALA A 378 -7.55 4.28 -28.57
CA ALA A 378 -7.84 2.85 -28.64
C ALA A 378 -6.53 2.09 -28.85
N LEU A 379 -6.00 1.46 -27.79
CA LEU A 379 -4.70 0.79 -27.77
C LEU A 379 -4.81 -0.74 -27.90
N THR A 380 -6.03 -1.28 -27.79
CA THR A 380 -6.35 -2.71 -27.89
C THR A 380 -7.64 -2.91 -28.68
N ALA A 381 -7.97 -4.16 -29.01
CA ALA A 381 -9.35 -4.51 -29.37
C ALA A 381 -10.34 -4.14 -28.24
N GLY A 382 -11.61 -3.91 -28.60
CA GLY A 382 -12.67 -3.50 -27.68
C GLY A 382 -12.65 -2.03 -27.25
N ALA A 383 -11.51 -1.34 -27.37
CA ALA A 383 -11.38 0.07 -27.01
C ALA A 383 -12.01 1.01 -28.06
N ILE A 384 -12.57 2.13 -27.61
CA ILE A 384 -13.25 3.12 -28.46
C ILE A 384 -12.43 4.41 -28.48
N ALA A 385 -11.94 4.82 -29.66
CA ALA A 385 -11.18 6.05 -29.82
C ALA A 385 -12.03 7.29 -29.47
N GLY A 386 -11.44 8.22 -28.72
CA GLY A 386 -12.11 9.44 -28.25
C GLY A 386 -12.92 9.29 -26.96
N ARG A 387 -13.38 8.08 -26.61
CA ARG A 387 -13.93 7.78 -25.26
C ARG A 387 -12.81 7.56 -24.26
N ALA A 388 -13.12 7.65 -22.97
CA ALA A 388 -12.25 7.11 -21.94
C ALA A 388 -12.15 5.58 -22.10
N ASN A 389 -10.93 5.05 -22.11
CA ASN A 389 -10.65 3.62 -22.03
C ASN A 389 -9.69 3.41 -20.86
N ILE A 390 -10.01 2.48 -19.96
CA ILE A 390 -9.19 2.14 -18.79
C ILE A 390 -8.32 0.95 -19.19
N TYR A 391 -7.02 1.03 -18.95
CA TYR A 391 -6.05 0.00 -19.29
C TYR A 391 -5.24 -0.46 -18.07
N LEU A 392 -4.87 -1.73 -18.10
CA LEU A 392 -3.86 -2.31 -17.23
C LEU A 392 -2.73 -2.88 -18.08
N TRP A 393 -1.55 -2.27 -18.00
CA TRP A 393 -0.32 -2.89 -18.44
C TRP A 393 0.23 -3.79 -17.33
N ARG A 394 0.64 -5.02 -17.64
CA ARG A 394 1.23 -5.97 -16.69
C ARG A 394 2.26 -6.85 -17.37
N ASP A 395 3.49 -6.86 -16.84
CA ASP A 395 4.59 -7.73 -17.25
C ASP A 395 5.02 -7.71 -18.74
N GLY A 396 4.54 -6.73 -19.51
CA GLY A 396 4.77 -6.58 -20.96
C GLY A 396 3.51 -6.70 -21.80
N GLU A 397 2.39 -7.15 -21.22
CA GLU A 397 1.09 -7.27 -21.88
C GLU A 397 0.20 -6.07 -21.52
N LEU A 398 -0.64 -5.61 -22.45
CA LEU A 398 -1.60 -4.54 -22.24
C LEU A 398 -3.02 -5.09 -22.36
N GLN A 399 -3.84 -4.89 -21.33
CA GLN A 399 -5.23 -5.32 -21.28
C GLN A 399 -6.16 -4.12 -21.17
N LEU A 400 -7.30 -4.19 -21.86
CA LEU A 400 -8.44 -3.32 -21.63
C LEU A 400 -9.14 -3.75 -20.33
N VAL A 401 -9.44 -2.79 -19.47
CA VAL A 401 -10.16 -3.00 -18.21
C VAL A 401 -11.65 -2.73 -18.41
N ALA A 402 -12.00 -1.53 -18.89
CA ALA A 402 -13.37 -1.11 -19.19
C ALA A 402 -13.36 0.13 -20.12
N VAL A 403 -14.52 0.46 -20.69
CA VAL A 403 -14.74 1.64 -21.56
C VAL A 403 -15.90 2.49 -21.02
N PRO A 404 -15.64 3.41 -20.07
CA PRO A 404 -16.67 4.30 -19.52
C PRO A 404 -17.45 5.10 -20.56
N ASP A 405 -18.69 5.46 -20.21
CA ASP A 405 -19.61 6.23 -21.05
C ASP A 405 -19.17 7.68 -21.21
N ALA A 406 -19.47 8.26 -22.38
CA ALA A 406 -19.01 9.59 -22.75
C ALA A 406 -19.72 10.73 -21.99
N ASP A 407 -20.86 10.44 -21.37
CA ASP A 407 -21.64 11.31 -20.49
C ASP A 407 -21.45 11.01 -19.00
N GLY A 408 -20.62 10.01 -18.66
CA GLY A 408 -20.27 9.66 -17.29
C GLY A 408 -19.38 10.72 -16.62
N ALA A 409 -19.43 10.78 -15.30
CA ALA A 409 -18.37 11.42 -14.54
C ALA A 409 -17.09 10.60 -14.74
N ALA A 410 -15.99 11.24 -15.14
CA ALA A 410 -14.74 10.53 -15.44
C ALA A 410 -14.31 9.66 -14.24
N SER A 411 -13.99 8.39 -14.51
CA SER A 411 -13.74 7.37 -13.48
C SER A 411 -12.77 7.88 -12.42
N ASN A 412 -13.16 7.82 -11.15
CA ASN A 412 -12.46 8.52 -10.06
C ASN A 412 -11.11 7.87 -9.66
N GLY A 413 -10.52 7.05 -10.52
CA GLY A 413 -9.22 6.41 -10.34
C GLY A 413 -8.01 7.37 -10.25
N ALA A 414 -8.23 8.68 -10.43
CA ALA A 414 -7.22 9.72 -10.23
C ALA A 414 -7.12 10.25 -8.78
N LEU A 415 -7.93 9.75 -7.83
CA LEU A 415 -8.05 10.31 -6.48
C LEU A 415 -7.49 9.42 -5.35
N PHE A 416 -6.93 8.25 -5.65
CA PHE A 416 -6.64 7.20 -4.65
C PHE A 416 -5.27 6.51 -4.87
N ASP A 417 -4.42 6.39 -3.84
CA ASP A 417 -3.03 5.91 -4.01
C ASP A 417 -2.87 4.37 -4.20
N ARG A 418 -3.90 3.55 -3.92
CA ARG A 418 -3.79 2.06 -3.85
C ARG A 418 -5.02 1.31 -4.38
N LEU A 419 -5.40 1.64 -5.61
CA LEU A 419 -6.45 0.99 -6.41
C LEU A 419 -6.09 -0.43 -6.87
N MET A 420 -4.81 -0.72 -7.03
CA MET A 420 -4.28 -1.96 -7.58
C MET A 420 -3.54 -2.79 -6.53
N SER A 421 -3.72 -4.11 -6.55
CA SER A 421 -3.01 -5.07 -5.69
C SER A 421 -1.50 -5.02 -5.96
N GLU A 422 -0.66 -5.40 -5.01
CA GLU A 422 0.79 -5.28 -5.19
C GLU A 422 1.32 -6.31 -6.20
N ASP A 423 0.69 -7.47 -6.36
CA ASP A 423 0.98 -8.38 -7.48
C ASP A 423 0.45 -7.87 -8.84
N GLY A 424 -0.41 -6.84 -8.84
CA GLY A 424 -1.05 -6.27 -10.01
C GLY A 424 -2.01 -7.22 -10.73
N ARG A 425 -2.58 -8.22 -10.04
CA ARG A 425 -3.70 -9.00 -10.56
C ARG A 425 -5.01 -8.22 -10.50
N TYR A 426 -5.24 -7.46 -9.43
CA TYR A 426 -6.51 -6.78 -9.19
C TYR A 426 -6.38 -5.27 -9.31
N LEU A 427 -7.38 -4.64 -9.92
CA LEU A 427 -7.57 -3.19 -10.03
C LEU A 427 -9.02 -2.86 -9.71
N VAL A 428 -9.21 -2.04 -8.67
CA VAL A 428 -10.50 -1.47 -8.29
C VAL A 428 -10.63 -0.06 -8.86
N PHE A 429 -11.83 0.31 -9.29
CA PHE A 429 -12.15 1.67 -9.73
C PHE A 429 -13.60 2.00 -9.44
N THR A 430 -13.94 3.29 -9.46
CA THR A 430 -15.30 3.78 -9.22
C THR A 430 -15.76 4.61 -10.42
N ASP A 431 -16.93 4.29 -10.95
CA ASP A 431 -17.48 4.84 -12.19
C ASP A 431 -19.02 4.91 -12.12
N ASN A 432 -19.67 5.73 -12.96
CA ASN A 432 -21.15 5.81 -13.02
C ASN A 432 -21.76 5.54 -14.40
N SER A 433 -21.01 4.93 -15.32
CA SER A 433 -21.48 4.49 -16.64
C SER A 433 -22.72 3.58 -16.54
N ALA A 434 -23.80 3.95 -17.22
CA ALA A 434 -25.01 3.12 -17.27
C ALA A 434 -24.77 1.83 -18.05
N SER A 435 -23.93 1.85 -19.10
CA SER A 435 -23.60 0.64 -19.85
C SER A 435 -22.84 -0.39 -18.99
N LEU A 436 -22.00 0.08 -18.07
CA LEU A 436 -21.24 -0.76 -17.16
C LEU A 436 -22.14 -1.32 -16.04
N ALA A 437 -23.00 -0.50 -15.42
CA ALA A 437 -23.98 -0.96 -14.43
C ALA A 437 -24.97 -1.99 -15.04
N ALA A 438 -25.53 -1.67 -16.21
CA ALA A 438 -26.45 -2.55 -16.92
C ALA A 438 -25.83 -3.90 -17.34
N SER A 439 -24.50 -3.97 -17.54
CA SER A 439 -23.82 -5.24 -17.82
C SER A 439 -23.86 -6.24 -16.65
N PHE A 440 -24.15 -5.76 -15.42
CA PHE A 440 -24.40 -6.58 -14.23
C PHE A 440 -25.91 -6.68 -13.89
N GLY A 441 -26.80 -6.22 -14.77
CA GLY A 441 -28.24 -6.19 -14.54
C GLY A 441 -28.72 -5.10 -13.56
N PHE A 442 -27.88 -4.11 -13.26
CA PHE A 442 -28.15 -3.06 -12.28
C PHE A 442 -28.43 -1.71 -12.97
N ASP A 443 -29.49 -1.01 -12.56
CA ASP A 443 -29.72 0.39 -12.95
C ASP A 443 -29.19 1.31 -11.86
N ASN A 444 -28.18 2.12 -12.20
CA ASN A 444 -27.57 3.06 -11.26
C ASN A 444 -28.17 4.48 -11.33
N ALA A 445 -29.27 4.71 -12.06
CA ALA A 445 -29.95 6.01 -12.09
C ALA A 445 -30.77 6.25 -10.81
N ASN A 446 -30.42 7.28 -10.03
CA ASN A 446 -31.26 7.77 -8.93
C ASN A 446 -31.08 9.30 -8.76
N PRO A 447 -32.17 10.10 -8.69
CA PRO A 447 -32.11 11.53 -8.37
C PRO A 447 -31.31 11.91 -7.12
N ALA A 448 -31.17 11.02 -6.13
CA ALA A 448 -30.31 11.23 -4.95
C ALA A 448 -28.82 11.42 -5.33
N CYS A 449 -28.38 10.79 -6.41
CA CYS A 449 -27.01 10.84 -6.92
C CYS A 449 -26.82 12.00 -7.90
N THR A 450 -27.10 13.23 -7.46
CA THR A 450 -26.96 14.43 -8.30
C THR A 450 -25.53 14.61 -8.83
N THR A 451 -25.43 15.10 -10.07
CA THR A 451 -24.15 15.60 -10.60
C THR A 451 -23.86 17.02 -10.07
N PRO A 452 -22.61 17.52 -10.10
CA PRO A 452 -22.30 18.92 -9.81
C PRO A 452 -23.04 19.95 -10.70
N ALA A 453 -23.70 19.49 -11.79
CA ALA A 453 -24.55 20.30 -12.66
C ALA A 453 -26.06 20.21 -12.33
N GLY A 454 -26.44 19.52 -11.25
CA GLY A 454 -27.82 19.48 -10.73
C GLY A 454 -28.82 18.60 -11.51
N ALA A 455 -28.37 17.88 -12.55
CA ALA A 455 -29.21 16.91 -13.25
C ALA A 455 -29.40 15.61 -12.44
N ASN A 456 -30.52 14.91 -12.68
CA ASN A 456 -30.71 13.51 -12.26
C ASN A 456 -29.48 12.70 -12.69
N GLY A 457 -28.68 12.26 -11.72
CA GLY A 457 -27.41 11.62 -12.02
C GLY A 457 -27.46 10.11 -11.88
N ARG A 458 -26.35 9.50 -12.29
CA ARG A 458 -26.06 8.09 -12.09
C ARG A 458 -25.17 7.95 -10.87
N CYS A 459 -25.54 7.07 -9.95
CA CYS A 459 -24.77 6.76 -8.77
C CYS A 459 -23.42 6.16 -9.15
N MET A 460 -22.37 6.61 -8.47
CA MET A 460 -21.06 5.98 -8.55
C MET A 460 -21.17 4.55 -8.03
N GLN A 461 -20.52 3.61 -8.71
CA GLN A 461 -20.48 2.18 -8.38
C GLN A 461 -19.03 1.69 -8.45
N VAL A 462 -18.69 0.71 -7.62
CA VAL A 462 -17.34 0.19 -7.44
C VAL A 462 -17.18 -1.11 -8.25
N TYR A 463 -16.12 -1.18 -9.05
CA TYR A 463 -15.82 -2.29 -9.95
C TYR A 463 -14.41 -2.85 -9.72
N ARG A 464 -14.21 -4.14 -10.01
CA ARG A 464 -12.97 -4.88 -9.76
C ARG A 464 -12.60 -5.81 -10.93
N PHE A 465 -11.50 -5.50 -11.61
CA PHE A 465 -10.64 -6.39 -12.42
C PHE A 465 -9.63 -7.08 -11.47
N ASP A 466 -8.91 -8.20 -11.65
CA ASP A 466 -8.79 -9.36 -12.54
C ASP A 466 -8.17 -9.30 -13.94
N ALA A 467 -6.84 -9.20 -13.96
CA ALA A 467 -5.99 -9.52 -15.10
C ALA A 467 -5.87 -11.01 -15.45
N ASP A 468 -6.20 -11.93 -14.52
CA ASP A 468 -5.96 -13.38 -14.66
C ASP A 468 -7.23 -14.21 -14.95
N ALA A 469 -8.42 -13.61 -14.86
CA ALA A 469 -9.69 -14.28 -15.15
C ALA A 469 -9.98 -14.39 -16.68
N PRO A 470 -10.87 -15.32 -17.08
CA PRO A 470 -11.45 -15.36 -18.43
C PRO A 470 -12.10 -14.02 -18.81
N GLU A 471 -12.16 -13.71 -20.12
CA GLU A 471 -12.50 -12.37 -20.62
C GLU A 471 -13.86 -11.84 -20.13
N GLY A 472 -14.88 -12.69 -20.09
CA GLY A 472 -16.21 -12.35 -19.57
C GLY A 472 -16.36 -12.40 -18.04
N GLU A 473 -15.31 -12.78 -17.31
CA GLU A 473 -15.28 -12.93 -15.84
C GLU A 473 -14.32 -11.93 -15.17
N ARG A 474 -13.64 -11.06 -15.94
CA ARG A 474 -12.63 -10.14 -15.40
C ARG A 474 -13.21 -9.10 -14.46
N LEU A 475 -14.31 -8.46 -14.87
CA LEU A 475 -14.99 -7.42 -14.11
C LEU A 475 -16.06 -8.02 -13.21
N ALA A 476 -16.08 -7.59 -11.95
CA ALA A 476 -17.23 -7.67 -11.07
C ALA A 476 -17.61 -6.25 -10.61
N CYS A 477 -18.91 -5.94 -10.54
CA CYS A 477 -19.39 -4.85 -9.71
C CYS A 477 -19.44 -5.35 -8.25
N VAL A 478 -18.77 -4.66 -7.33
CA VAL A 478 -18.69 -5.08 -5.91
C VAL A 478 -19.71 -4.39 -5.01
N SER A 479 -20.36 -3.33 -5.52
CA SER A 479 -21.38 -2.55 -4.81
C SER A 479 -22.77 -2.57 -5.45
N CYS A 480 -22.93 -3.13 -6.66
CA CYS A 480 -24.25 -3.22 -7.29
C CYS A 480 -25.16 -4.13 -6.47
N ARG A 481 -26.37 -3.68 -6.15
CA ARG A 481 -27.33 -4.49 -5.40
C ARG A 481 -27.83 -5.66 -6.25
N THR A 482 -27.90 -6.85 -5.66
CA THR A 482 -28.40 -8.07 -6.32
C THR A 482 -29.89 -8.34 -6.05
N ASP A 483 -30.55 -7.49 -5.27
CA ASP A 483 -31.99 -7.59 -4.95
C ASP A 483 -32.90 -6.85 -5.93
N GLY A 484 -32.32 -6.06 -6.85
CA GLY A 484 -33.04 -5.27 -7.84
C GLY A 484 -33.63 -3.95 -7.32
N ALA A 485 -33.33 -3.55 -6.08
CA ALA A 485 -33.64 -2.21 -5.61
C ALA A 485 -32.72 -1.16 -6.26
N GLN A 486 -33.22 0.06 -6.44
CA GLN A 486 -32.41 1.19 -6.88
C GLN A 486 -31.34 1.55 -5.83
N PRO A 487 -30.17 2.07 -6.21
CA PRO A 487 -29.19 2.57 -5.25
C PRO A 487 -29.79 3.69 -4.41
N ALA A 488 -29.55 3.68 -3.10
CA ALA A 488 -29.91 4.77 -2.19
C ALA A 488 -28.93 5.95 -2.34
N GLY A 489 -27.69 5.70 -2.79
CA GLY A 489 -26.72 6.74 -3.07
C GLY A 489 -25.50 6.24 -3.86
N SER A 490 -24.39 6.97 -3.77
CA SER A 490 -23.16 6.63 -4.48
C SER A 490 -22.24 5.73 -3.64
N SER A 491 -21.75 4.65 -4.25
CA SER A 491 -20.75 3.75 -3.68
C SER A 491 -19.32 4.15 -4.07
N GLY A 492 -18.34 3.67 -3.30
CA GLY A 492 -16.97 4.18 -3.29
C GLY A 492 -16.76 5.15 -2.13
N ASP A 493 -15.64 5.88 -2.10
CA ASP A 493 -15.49 7.00 -1.17
C ASP A 493 -16.07 8.28 -1.82
N PRO A 494 -17.21 8.83 -1.36
CA PRO A 494 -17.86 9.98 -1.98
C PRO A 494 -17.36 11.32 -1.42
N ALA A 495 -16.37 11.32 -0.50
CA ALA A 495 -15.85 12.55 0.13
C ALA A 495 -15.46 13.64 -0.90
N ASN A 496 -14.88 13.22 -2.03
CA ASN A 496 -14.46 14.09 -3.12
C ASN A 496 -15.55 14.39 -4.16
N ALA A 497 -16.71 13.70 -4.12
CA ALA A 497 -17.78 13.86 -5.10
C ALA A 497 -18.74 15.03 -4.78
N VAL A 498 -18.89 15.36 -3.49
CA VAL A 498 -19.86 16.37 -3.00
C VAL A 498 -19.17 17.50 -2.19
N GLY A 499 -17.97 17.26 -1.65
CA GLY A 499 -17.19 18.27 -0.91
C GLY A 499 -16.47 19.26 -1.83
N GLY A 500 -17.06 20.43 -2.07
CA GLY A 500 -16.55 21.43 -3.02
C GLY A 500 -15.18 22.03 -2.65
N GLY A 501 -14.10 21.45 -3.18
CA GLY A 501 -12.80 22.10 -3.37
C GLY A 501 -11.76 21.99 -2.25
N THR A 502 -12.01 21.24 -1.18
CA THR A 502 -11.05 21.06 -0.06
C THR A 502 -10.02 19.96 -0.36
N PHE A 503 -9.14 20.23 -1.34
CA PHE A 503 -8.16 19.31 -1.94
C PHE A 503 -6.96 18.95 -1.05
N MET A 504 -7.16 18.69 0.25
CA MET A 504 -6.07 18.68 1.24
C MET A 504 -5.89 17.34 1.97
N SER A 505 -4.61 16.99 2.13
CA SER A 505 -4.06 15.73 2.63
C SER A 505 -4.31 14.46 1.77
N SER A 506 -3.51 13.42 1.99
CA SER A 506 -3.34 12.28 1.06
C SER A 506 -4.04 11.02 1.55
N MET A 507 -5.10 10.60 0.85
CA MET A 507 -5.85 9.38 1.17
C MET A 507 -5.20 8.14 0.55
N SER A 508 -4.30 7.50 1.31
CA SER A 508 -3.64 6.25 0.91
C SER A 508 -4.55 5.00 1.01
N LEU A 509 -5.83 5.12 0.64
CA LEU A 509 -6.87 4.09 0.76
C LEU A 509 -6.46 2.79 0.04
N ARG A 510 -6.21 1.70 0.78
CA ARG A 510 -6.04 0.37 0.18
C ARG A 510 -7.39 -0.24 -0.20
N LEU A 511 -7.90 0.10 -1.38
CA LEU A 511 -9.15 -0.47 -1.87
C LEU A 511 -9.03 -1.97 -2.19
N VAL A 512 -7.83 -2.52 -2.43
CA VAL A 512 -7.65 -3.96 -2.71
C VAL A 512 -6.31 -4.52 -2.18
N VAL A 513 -6.32 -5.82 -1.87
CA VAL A 513 -5.15 -6.62 -1.48
C VAL A 513 -4.86 -7.71 -2.51
N ASP A 514 -3.62 -8.23 -2.51
CA ASP A 514 -3.21 -9.47 -3.23
C ASP A 514 -4.13 -10.68 -2.90
N ASP A 515 -4.83 -10.56 -1.77
CA ASP A 515 -6.08 -11.20 -1.38
C ASP A 515 -7.11 -11.53 -2.49
N GLY A 516 -7.48 -10.50 -3.25
CA GLY A 516 -8.76 -10.41 -3.98
C GLY A 516 -9.86 -9.69 -3.19
N THR A 517 -9.72 -9.58 -1.86
CA THR A 517 -10.61 -8.76 -1.02
C THR A 517 -10.54 -7.29 -1.41
N VAL A 518 -11.70 -6.67 -1.62
CA VAL A 518 -11.92 -5.25 -1.92
C VAL A 518 -12.54 -4.56 -0.70
N PHE A 519 -12.11 -3.34 -0.39
CA PHE A 519 -12.63 -2.53 0.70
C PHE A 519 -13.17 -1.20 0.16
N PHE A 520 -14.37 -0.81 0.59
CA PHE A 520 -15.07 0.37 0.07
C PHE A 520 -16.14 0.88 1.06
N SER A 521 -16.86 1.91 0.65
CA SER A 521 -18.07 2.40 1.34
C SER A 521 -19.25 2.46 0.38
N SER A 522 -20.46 2.34 0.90
CA SER A 522 -21.70 2.43 0.12
C SER A 522 -22.72 3.30 0.87
N ALA A 523 -23.66 3.90 0.15
CA ALA A 523 -24.90 4.44 0.72
C ALA A 523 -26.03 3.39 0.71
N ASP A 524 -25.79 2.26 0.04
CA ASP A 524 -26.76 1.20 -0.17
C ASP A 524 -26.60 0.14 0.94
N ASP A 525 -27.71 -0.28 1.54
CA ASP A 525 -27.80 -1.41 2.48
C ASP A 525 -27.48 -2.74 1.76
N LEU A 526 -26.20 -3.09 1.58
CA LEU A 526 -25.76 -4.20 0.69
C LEU A 526 -25.85 -5.60 1.30
N VAL A 527 -26.12 -5.72 2.60
CA VAL A 527 -26.32 -7.00 3.29
C VAL A 527 -27.47 -6.87 4.28
N ALA A 528 -28.19 -7.96 4.59
CA ALA A 528 -29.37 -7.93 5.46
C ALA A 528 -29.11 -7.60 6.95
N ALA A 529 -27.85 -7.35 7.34
CA ALA A 529 -27.48 -6.79 8.64
C ALA A 529 -27.29 -5.25 8.58
N ASP A 530 -27.19 -4.67 7.38
CA ASP A 530 -27.33 -3.24 7.18
C ASP A 530 -28.80 -2.94 6.88
N SER A 531 -29.33 -1.91 7.53
CA SER A 531 -30.71 -1.46 7.42
C SER A 531 -30.89 -0.05 8.03
N ASN A 532 -29.83 0.76 8.08
CA ASN A 532 -29.86 2.07 8.72
C ASN A 532 -30.12 3.22 7.73
N GLY A 533 -30.05 2.96 6.42
CA GLY A 533 -30.20 3.97 5.36
C GLY A 533 -29.07 5.00 5.33
N GLN A 534 -27.86 4.65 5.78
CA GLN A 534 -26.72 5.55 5.93
C GLN A 534 -25.53 5.09 5.08
N HIS A 535 -24.49 5.92 5.03
CA HIS A 535 -23.22 5.48 4.49
C HIS A 535 -22.52 4.51 5.43
N ASP A 536 -22.12 3.35 4.93
CA ASP A 536 -21.42 2.34 5.73
C ASP A 536 -20.25 1.65 5.00
N ALA A 537 -19.35 1.03 5.76
CA ALA A 537 -18.09 0.46 5.30
C ALA A 537 -18.18 -1.06 5.04
N TYR A 538 -17.60 -1.50 3.93
CA TYR A 538 -17.77 -2.85 3.40
C TYR A 538 -16.45 -3.51 2.99
N ALA A 539 -16.40 -4.84 3.13
CA ALA A 539 -15.45 -5.70 2.46
C ALA A 539 -16.20 -6.66 1.50
N TRP A 540 -15.75 -6.74 0.26
CA TRP A 540 -16.21 -7.71 -0.74
C TRP A 540 -15.10 -8.72 -1.04
N LYS A 541 -15.45 -10.00 -1.21
CA LYS A 541 -14.51 -11.01 -1.72
C LYS A 541 -15.24 -12.12 -2.47
N ASP A 542 -14.84 -12.36 -3.72
CA ASP A 542 -15.25 -13.51 -4.54
C ASP A 542 -16.79 -13.72 -4.61
N GLY A 543 -17.55 -12.62 -4.51
CA GLY A 543 -19.02 -12.59 -4.49
C GLY A 543 -19.65 -12.42 -3.09
N GLU A 544 -18.91 -12.68 -2.02
CA GLU A 544 -19.39 -12.48 -0.64
C GLU A 544 -19.16 -11.03 -0.15
N LEU A 545 -20.12 -10.50 0.61
CA LEU A 545 -20.05 -9.18 1.24
C LEU A 545 -20.04 -9.29 2.76
N ARG A 546 -19.28 -8.40 3.41
CA ARG A 546 -19.24 -8.20 4.86
C ARG A 546 -19.35 -6.71 5.19
N LEU A 547 -20.35 -6.37 5.99
CA LEU A 547 -20.41 -5.10 6.72
C LEU A 547 -19.24 -5.03 7.73
N LEU A 548 -18.53 -3.91 7.76
CA LEU A 548 -17.38 -3.68 8.65
C LEU A 548 -17.71 -2.83 9.88
N SER A 549 -18.95 -2.37 9.98
CA SER A 549 -19.51 -1.58 11.08
C SER A 549 -20.62 -2.36 11.80
N ARG A 550 -21.34 -1.71 12.73
CA ARG A 550 -22.58 -2.25 13.33
C ARG A 550 -23.87 -1.74 12.64
N ALA A 551 -23.79 -0.87 11.64
CA ALA A 551 -24.93 -0.20 10.99
C ALA A 551 -26.09 0.17 11.96
N LEU A 552 -25.77 0.85 13.07
CA LEU A 552 -26.81 1.28 14.02
C LEU A 552 -27.66 2.42 13.43
N PRO A 553 -28.95 2.56 13.82
CA PRO A 553 -29.82 3.63 13.33
C PRO A 553 -29.20 5.02 13.53
N GLY A 554 -29.02 5.77 12.43
CA GLY A 554 -28.40 7.10 12.43
C GLY A 554 -26.87 7.13 12.59
N ALA A 555 -26.22 6.00 12.89
CA ALA A 555 -24.77 5.87 12.74
C ALA A 555 -24.41 5.77 11.24
N ARG A 556 -23.23 6.24 10.87
CA ARG A 556 -22.63 6.12 9.53
C ARG A 556 -21.16 5.75 9.69
N SER A 557 -20.63 4.93 8.80
CA SER A 557 -19.20 4.63 8.73
C SER A 557 -18.60 4.77 7.34
N ARG A 558 -17.28 4.93 7.27
CA ARG A 558 -16.51 4.89 6.03
C ARG A 558 -15.22 4.11 6.17
N PHE A 559 -14.77 3.50 5.08
CA PHE A 559 -13.44 2.91 4.96
C PHE A 559 -12.34 3.98 5.04
N VAL A 560 -11.14 3.62 5.52
CA VAL A 560 -10.01 4.54 5.68
C VAL A 560 -8.68 3.97 5.20
N ASP A 561 -8.29 2.78 5.65
CA ASP A 561 -7.13 2.04 5.09
C ASP A 561 -7.22 0.56 5.49
N ALA A 562 -6.41 -0.29 4.86
CA ALA A 562 -6.22 -1.68 5.25
C ALA A 562 -4.73 -2.03 5.31
N THR A 563 -4.41 -2.97 6.19
CA THR A 563 -3.10 -3.65 6.19
C THR A 563 -2.86 -4.39 4.87
N ALA A 564 -1.59 -4.65 4.53
CA ALA A 564 -1.23 -5.25 3.25
C ALA A 564 -1.71 -6.71 3.06
N ASP A 565 -2.25 -7.33 4.10
CA ASP A 565 -2.87 -8.65 4.10
C ASP A 565 -4.37 -8.63 4.43
N GLY A 566 -4.98 -7.45 4.57
CA GLY A 566 -6.40 -7.28 4.91
C GLY A 566 -6.81 -7.72 6.32
N SER A 567 -5.87 -8.11 7.18
CA SER A 567 -6.15 -8.66 8.52
C SER A 567 -6.59 -7.64 9.56
N ARG A 568 -6.34 -6.36 9.28
CA ARG A 568 -6.81 -5.18 10.02
C ARG A 568 -7.22 -4.08 9.05
N VAL A 569 -8.40 -3.53 9.26
CA VAL A 569 -9.01 -2.42 8.51
C VAL A 569 -9.25 -1.26 9.47
N LEU A 570 -9.01 -0.04 9.02
CA LEU A 570 -9.37 1.19 9.73
C LEU A 570 -10.67 1.71 9.12
N ILE A 571 -11.67 1.92 9.97
CA ILE A 571 -12.91 2.63 9.63
C ILE A 571 -13.00 3.94 10.42
N ALA A 572 -13.74 4.91 9.88
CA ALA A 572 -14.16 6.11 10.59
C ALA A 572 -15.68 6.07 10.76
N THR A 573 -16.21 6.28 11.96
CA THR A 573 -17.66 6.17 12.26
C THR A 573 -18.07 7.13 13.38
N ASN A 574 -19.33 7.56 13.41
CA ASN A 574 -19.93 8.22 14.59
C ASN A 574 -20.69 7.24 15.51
N ASP A 575 -20.54 5.94 15.27
CA ASP A 575 -21.06 4.88 16.14
C ASP A 575 -20.30 4.82 17.47
N ARG A 576 -21.03 4.93 18.58
CA ARG A 576 -20.49 4.81 19.94
C ARG A 576 -20.29 3.34 20.31
N ILE A 577 -19.16 2.77 19.88
CA ILE A 577 -18.86 1.34 20.12
C ILE A 577 -18.31 1.10 21.54
N THR A 578 -17.78 2.13 22.22
CA THR A 578 -17.24 2.02 23.58
C THR A 578 -17.97 2.91 24.59
N ALA A 579 -17.95 2.54 25.87
CA ALA A 579 -18.66 3.25 26.93
C ALA A 579 -18.02 4.59 27.37
N ASP A 580 -16.77 4.86 26.98
CA ASP A 580 -16.12 6.17 27.11
C ASP A 580 -16.50 7.14 25.97
N ASP A 581 -17.20 6.63 24.95
CA ASP A 581 -17.68 7.41 23.83
C ASP A 581 -18.96 8.18 24.20
N THR A 582 -18.81 9.49 24.36
CA THR A 582 -19.84 10.37 24.93
C THR A 582 -20.21 11.53 24.01
N ASP A 583 -19.46 11.76 22.94
CA ASP A 583 -19.75 12.79 21.93
C ASP A 583 -20.38 12.18 20.65
N ASN A 584 -20.73 13.02 19.67
CA ASN A 584 -21.29 12.58 18.37
C ASN A 584 -20.28 12.80 17.23
N VAL A 585 -18.99 12.91 17.58
CA VAL A 585 -17.91 13.24 16.65
C VAL A 585 -17.38 11.95 16.04
N VAL A 586 -16.94 12.01 14.78
CA VAL A 586 -16.40 10.82 14.10
C VAL A 586 -15.12 10.35 14.81
N ASP A 587 -15.09 9.05 15.07
CA ASP A 587 -14.03 8.28 15.68
C ASP A 587 -13.38 7.31 14.69
N LEU A 588 -12.13 6.95 14.95
CA LEU A 588 -11.41 5.88 14.27
C LEU A 588 -11.48 4.58 15.06
N TYR A 589 -11.85 3.51 14.36
CA TYR A 589 -11.85 2.15 14.89
C TYR A 589 -11.02 1.24 13.98
N LEU A 590 -10.14 0.46 14.59
CA LEU A 590 -9.44 -0.62 13.91
C LEU A 590 -10.25 -1.91 14.08
N THR A 591 -10.67 -2.51 12.97
CA THR A 591 -11.54 -3.68 12.94
C THR A 591 -10.85 -4.88 12.29
N GLY A 592 -11.23 -6.09 12.71
CA GLY A 592 -10.65 -7.34 12.22
C GLY A 592 -10.84 -8.54 13.16
N PRO A 593 -10.31 -9.73 12.80
CA PRO A 593 -10.39 -10.94 13.62
C PRO A 593 -9.58 -10.79 14.92
N GLY A 594 -10.19 -11.05 16.08
CA GLY A 594 -9.55 -10.94 17.39
C GLY A 594 -9.31 -9.50 17.84
N ALA A 595 -10.17 -8.58 17.42
CA ALA A 595 -10.30 -7.25 18.00
C ALA A 595 -11.34 -7.32 19.14
N GLY A 596 -11.08 -6.61 20.26
CA GLY A 596 -11.63 -6.98 21.57
C GLY A 596 -13.10 -6.65 21.84
N LEU A 597 -13.72 -5.77 21.05
CA LEU A 597 -15.12 -5.39 21.18
C LEU A 597 -15.94 -6.13 20.10
N PRO A 598 -17.11 -6.72 20.39
CA PRO A 598 -17.84 -7.52 19.41
C PRO A 598 -18.37 -6.67 18.22
N LEU A 599 -18.47 -7.29 17.05
CA LEU A 599 -19.19 -6.75 15.89
C LEU A 599 -20.73 -6.77 16.09
N GLU A 600 -21.22 -7.52 17.07
CA GLU A 600 -22.65 -7.77 17.29
C GLU A 600 -23.45 -6.46 17.44
N GLN A 601 -24.54 -6.39 16.68
CA GLN A 601 -25.52 -5.32 16.79
C GLN A 601 -26.29 -5.49 18.11
N PRO A 602 -26.42 -4.44 18.93
CA PRO A 602 -27.46 -4.39 19.96
C PRO A 602 -28.81 -4.80 19.35
N PRO A 603 -29.60 -5.69 20.00
CA PRO A 603 -30.84 -6.18 19.43
C PRO A 603 -31.79 -5.01 19.15
N VAL A 604 -32.20 -4.87 17.88
CA VAL A 604 -33.13 -3.82 17.46
C VAL A 604 -34.43 -3.97 18.25
N ALA A 605 -34.77 -2.94 19.02
CA ALA A 605 -36.02 -2.92 19.78
C ALA A 605 -37.21 -3.03 18.81
N PRO A 606 -38.12 -4.00 18.96
CA PRO A 606 -39.18 -4.22 17.99
C PRO A 606 -40.10 -3.00 17.91
N ALA A 607 -40.33 -2.51 16.69
CA ALA A 607 -41.18 -1.36 16.42
C ALA A 607 -42.65 -1.69 16.79
N GLY A 608 -43.10 -1.21 17.94
CA GLY A 608 -44.47 -1.44 18.42
C GLY A 608 -44.74 -1.03 19.87
N CYS A 609 -43.72 -0.94 20.73
CA CYS A 609 -43.89 -0.60 22.15
C CYS A 609 -44.02 0.90 22.43
N GLY A 610 -45.11 1.52 21.96
CA GLY A 610 -45.49 2.90 22.32
C GLY A 610 -46.37 2.95 23.56
N GLY A 611 -45.79 3.10 24.76
CA GLY A 611 -46.56 3.26 25.99
C GLY A 611 -45.91 2.64 27.24
N SER A 612 -46.57 2.78 28.38
CA SER A 612 -46.07 2.40 29.72
C SER A 612 -46.01 0.90 30.00
N ASP A 613 -46.41 0.05 29.05
CA ASP A 613 -46.66 -1.37 29.29
C ASP A 613 -45.39 -2.25 29.20
N CYS A 614 -44.24 -1.65 28.87
CA CYS A 614 -42.92 -2.26 29.01
C CYS A 614 -42.45 -2.35 30.48
N ARG A 615 -43.28 -2.94 31.35
CA ARG A 615 -42.79 -3.51 32.61
C ARG A 615 -42.27 -4.91 32.33
N ALA A 616 -40.96 -5.08 32.38
CA ALA A 616 -40.38 -6.41 32.46
C ALA A 616 -40.87 -7.10 33.73
N ASP A 617 -41.42 -8.31 33.60
CA ASP A 617 -41.72 -9.17 34.75
C ASP A 617 -40.45 -9.39 35.58
N GLY A 618 -40.60 -9.36 36.91
CA GLY A 618 -39.51 -9.36 37.89
C GLY A 618 -38.75 -10.69 38.01
N GLY A 619 -38.20 -11.19 36.92
CA GLY A 619 -37.47 -12.45 36.81
C GLY A 619 -36.11 -12.43 37.50
N GLY A 620 -36.10 -12.51 38.84
CA GLY A 620 -34.99 -13.00 39.68
C GLY A 620 -33.59 -12.43 39.42
N ALA A 621 -33.17 -11.47 40.24
CA ALA A 621 -31.80 -10.96 40.21
C ALA A 621 -30.76 -12.11 40.31
N PRO A 622 -29.71 -12.14 39.45
CA PRO A 622 -28.65 -13.14 39.55
C PRO A 622 -27.98 -13.10 40.93
N LEU A 623 -27.94 -14.24 41.61
CA LEU A 623 -27.26 -14.36 42.90
C LEU A 623 -25.77 -14.03 42.73
N ALA A 624 -25.30 -13.00 43.44
CA ALA A 624 -23.90 -12.61 43.41
C ALA A 624 -22.99 -13.79 43.79
N PRO A 625 -21.98 -14.15 42.97
CA PRO A 625 -21.09 -15.24 43.29
C PRO A 625 -20.30 -14.92 44.56
N ARG A 626 -20.46 -15.76 45.59
CA ARG A 626 -19.74 -15.62 46.86
C ARG A 626 -18.23 -15.68 46.60
N LEU A 627 -17.48 -14.77 47.22
CA LEU A 627 -16.01 -14.76 47.19
C LEU A 627 -15.45 -15.98 47.93
N GLY A 628 -15.27 -17.08 47.19
CA GLY A 628 -14.57 -18.27 47.65
C GLY A 628 -13.05 -18.10 47.49
N SER A 629 -12.34 -17.90 48.59
CA SER A 629 -10.89 -17.72 48.61
C SER A 629 -10.14 -19.02 48.28
N PHE A 630 -10.03 -19.35 47.00
CA PHE A 630 -9.16 -20.42 46.53
C PHE A 630 -7.68 -20.01 46.63
N ALA A 631 -7.00 -20.50 47.66
CA ALA A 631 -5.56 -20.35 47.82
C ALA A 631 -4.79 -21.19 46.76
N PHE A 632 -4.67 -20.66 45.55
CA PHE A 632 -3.86 -21.25 44.50
C PHE A 632 -2.37 -21.16 44.85
N SER A 633 -1.82 -22.26 45.34
CA SER A 633 -0.38 -22.44 45.54
C SER A 633 0.29 -22.59 44.17
N GLY A 634 0.71 -21.46 43.60
CA GLY A 634 1.36 -21.41 42.30
C GLY A 634 2.68 -22.18 42.28
N GLY A 635 2.66 -23.40 41.74
CA GLY A 635 3.86 -24.06 41.25
C GLY A 635 4.52 -23.15 40.21
N GLY A 636 5.68 -22.60 40.55
CA GLY A 636 6.22 -21.40 39.89
C GLY A 636 6.30 -21.54 38.37
N ASN A 637 5.62 -20.63 37.65
CA ASN A 637 5.65 -20.59 36.19
C ASN A 637 7.09 -20.40 35.70
N VAL A 638 7.64 -21.43 35.04
CA VAL A 638 8.91 -21.32 34.32
C VAL A 638 8.75 -20.24 33.27
N ALA A 639 9.58 -19.20 33.33
CA ALA A 639 9.42 -18.01 32.48
C ALA A 639 9.30 -18.39 30.99
N PRO A 640 8.42 -17.74 30.22
CA PRO A 640 8.18 -18.05 28.81
C PRO A 640 9.40 -17.67 27.96
N GLY A 641 10.37 -18.60 27.91
CA GLY A 641 11.61 -18.45 27.16
C GLY A 641 11.34 -18.34 25.67
N GLY A 642 11.22 -17.10 25.17
CA GLY A 642 10.99 -16.71 23.78
C GLY A 642 12.14 -17.07 22.82
N GLY A 643 12.51 -18.36 22.80
CA GLY A 643 13.66 -18.91 22.09
C GLY A 643 13.53 -18.79 20.58
N ARG A 644 13.95 -17.64 20.02
CA ARG A 644 14.11 -17.41 18.59
C ARG A 644 14.87 -18.58 17.95
N VAL A 645 14.23 -19.29 17.03
CA VAL A 645 14.76 -20.52 16.39
C VAL A 645 16.01 -20.19 15.56
N ALA A 646 17.19 -20.42 16.15
CA ALA A 646 18.45 -19.89 15.64
C ALA A 646 18.98 -20.62 14.38
N LEU A 647 18.77 -20.01 13.20
CA LEU A 647 19.26 -20.53 11.91
C LEU A 647 20.68 -19.99 11.58
N ARG A 648 21.71 -20.83 11.73
CA ARG A 648 23.08 -20.50 11.31
C ARG A 648 23.39 -21.08 9.92
N VAL A 649 23.51 -20.21 8.92
CA VAL A 649 23.95 -20.55 7.55
C VAL A 649 25.40 -20.09 7.38
N THR A 650 26.25 -20.95 6.82
CA THR A 650 27.64 -20.59 6.46
C THR A 650 27.69 -19.54 5.36
N ARG A 651 28.55 -18.52 5.50
CA ARG A 651 28.91 -17.59 4.41
C ARG A 651 29.88 -18.33 3.47
N PRO A 652 29.53 -18.63 2.20
CA PRO A 652 30.43 -19.35 1.30
C PRO A 652 31.50 -18.40 0.71
N LYS A 653 32.71 -18.92 0.53
CA LYS A 653 33.70 -18.31 -0.39
C LYS A 653 33.18 -18.35 -1.84
N ALA A 654 33.81 -17.62 -2.76
CA ALA A 654 33.44 -17.66 -4.18
C ALA A 654 33.59 -19.10 -4.74
N VAL A 655 32.59 -19.56 -5.50
CA VAL A 655 32.49 -20.94 -5.99
C VAL A 655 32.71 -21.00 -7.50
N ALA A 656 33.60 -21.88 -7.97
CA ALA A 656 33.75 -22.15 -9.39
C ALA A 656 32.58 -23.01 -9.92
N GLY A 657 32.09 -22.68 -11.12
CA GLY A 657 31.04 -23.44 -11.80
C GLY A 657 29.61 -23.02 -11.43
N ARG A 658 28.68 -23.98 -11.44
CA ARG A 658 27.22 -23.73 -11.49
C ARG A 658 26.43 -24.17 -10.24
N VAL A 659 27.11 -24.74 -9.23
CA VAL A 659 26.48 -25.32 -8.03
C VAL A 659 27.29 -25.05 -6.77
N ALA A 660 26.70 -24.42 -5.76
CA ALA A 660 27.29 -24.21 -4.44
C ALA A 660 26.74 -25.21 -3.41
N ARG A 661 27.52 -25.46 -2.35
CA ARG A 661 27.11 -26.27 -1.18
C ARG A 661 27.05 -25.35 0.04
N LEU A 662 25.85 -25.10 0.58
CA LEU A 662 25.67 -24.37 1.84
C LEU A 662 25.57 -25.37 3.00
N ARG A 663 26.35 -25.19 4.07
CA ARG A 663 26.14 -25.87 5.35
C ARG A 663 25.22 -25.02 6.23
N VAL A 664 24.15 -25.63 6.74
CA VAL A 664 23.08 -24.98 7.52
C VAL A 664 22.91 -25.75 8.83
N ARG A 665 23.10 -25.10 9.98
CA ARG A 665 22.77 -25.67 11.30
C ARG A 665 21.32 -25.36 11.64
N VAL A 666 20.54 -26.38 11.99
CA VAL A 666 19.16 -26.27 12.49
C VAL A 666 19.06 -26.85 13.91
N PRO A 667 18.15 -26.34 14.76
CA PRO A 667 18.00 -26.80 16.14
C PRO A 667 17.07 -28.02 16.31
N GLY A 668 16.46 -28.57 15.25
CA GLY A 668 15.54 -29.70 15.41
C GLY A 668 15.02 -30.34 14.11
N ALA A 669 13.95 -31.13 14.28
CA ALA A 669 13.23 -31.76 13.19
C ALA A 669 12.31 -30.76 12.46
N GLY A 670 12.25 -30.84 11.12
CA GLY A 670 11.53 -29.87 10.30
C GLY A 670 11.82 -30.00 8.81
N ARG A 671 11.68 -28.87 8.08
CA ARG A 671 11.90 -28.77 6.64
C ARG A 671 12.71 -27.52 6.30
N LEU A 672 13.84 -27.73 5.63
CA LEU A 672 14.65 -26.69 4.99
C LEU A 672 14.16 -26.44 3.56
N ALA A 673 14.20 -25.18 3.12
CA ALA A 673 13.95 -24.75 1.76
C ALA A 673 14.99 -23.71 1.29
N VAL A 674 15.25 -23.70 -0.01
CA VAL A 674 16.11 -22.73 -0.70
C VAL A 674 15.29 -22.04 -1.79
N ALA A 675 15.32 -20.70 -1.82
CA ALA A 675 14.64 -19.87 -2.82
C ALA A 675 15.48 -18.64 -3.25
N GLY A 676 15.19 -18.11 -4.44
CA GLY A 676 15.77 -16.88 -4.99
C GLY A 676 15.69 -16.86 -6.53
N ARG A 677 15.46 -15.68 -7.13
CA ARG A 677 15.24 -15.47 -8.60
C ARG A 677 16.31 -16.14 -9.49
N SER A 678 17.56 -16.19 -8.99
CA SER A 678 18.73 -16.71 -9.72
C SER A 678 19.10 -18.18 -9.42
N VAL A 679 18.31 -18.92 -8.64
CA VAL A 679 18.60 -20.31 -8.23
C VAL A 679 17.40 -21.24 -8.41
N LYS A 680 17.64 -22.53 -8.72
CA LYS A 680 16.56 -23.52 -8.70
C LYS A 680 16.10 -23.75 -7.25
N ARG A 681 14.78 -23.70 -7.02
CA ARG A 681 14.15 -23.99 -5.73
C ARG A 681 14.53 -25.41 -5.27
N ALA A 682 14.83 -25.58 -3.98
CA ALA A 682 15.13 -26.88 -3.39
C ALA A 682 14.49 -27.02 -2.01
N ARG A 683 14.17 -28.26 -1.59
CA ARG A 683 13.63 -28.60 -0.27
C ARG A 683 14.42 -29.79 0.30
N ARG A 684 14.58 -29.87 1.62
CA ARG A 684 15.20 -31.00 2.33
C ARG A 684 14.57 -31.16 3.72
N ALA A 685 14.14 -32.37 4.09
CA ALA A 685 13.69 -32.65 5.46
C ALA A 685 14.88 -32.71 6.44
N THR A 686 14.64 -32.33 7.70
CA THR A 686 15.58 -32.51 8.81
C THR A 686 14.92 -33.38 9.86
N SER A 687 15.62 -34.43 10.29
CA SER A 687 15.12 -35.45 11.23
C SER A 687 15.46 -35.15 12.68
N LYS A 688 16.55 -34.41 12.94
CA LYS A 688 16.98 -33.97 14.28
C LYS A 688 17.83 -32.70 14.17
N ALA A 689 18.20 -32.12 15.32
CA ALA A 689 19.18 -31.04 15.40
C ALA A 689 20.50 -31.45 14.71
N GLY A 690 21.13 -30.52 13.99
CA GLY A 690 22.38 -30.82 13.29
C GLY A 690 22.71 -29.91 12.11
N VAL A 691 23.76 -30.26 11.36
CA VAL A 691 24.26 -29.50 10.21
C VAL A 691 23.93 -30.22 8.90
N TYR A 692 23.04 -29.64 8.11
CA TYR A 692 22.60 -30.17 6.82
C TYR A 692 23.27 -29.41 5.66
N THR A 693 23.64 -30.14 4.60
CA THR A 693 24.18 -29.53 3.37
C THR A 693 23.07 -29.38 2.32
N LEU A 694 22.93 -28.18 1.77
CA LEU A 694 21.99 -27.84 0.70
C LEU A 694 22.76 -27.54 -0.60
N ARG A 695 22.33 -28.14 -1.72
CA ARG A 695 22.90 -27.91 -3.06
C ARG A 695 22.17 -26.76 -3.74
N VAL A 696 22.81 -25.59 -3.81
CA VAL A 696 22.28 -24.40 -4.49
C VAL A 696 22.70 -24.45 -5.96
N ARG A 697 21.76 -24.70 -6.87
CA ARG A 697 21.99 -24.76 -8.34
C ARG A 697 21.53 -23.45 -8.99
N LEU A 698 22.31 -22.85 -9.87
CA LEU A 698 21.89 -21.66 -10.63
C LEU A 698 20.68 -21.93 -11.55
N SER A 699 19.81 -20.94 -11.72
CA SER A 699 18.69 -20.98 -12.68
C SER A 699 19.19 -20.90 -14.13
N PRO A 700 18.38 -21.23 -15.17
CA PRO A 700 18.80 -21.09 -16.57
C PRO A 700 19.26 -19.67 -16.93
N ARG A 701 18.50 -18.63 -16.53
CA ARG A 701 18.86 -17.22 -16.73
C ARG A 701 20.19 -16.87 -16.04
N ALA A 702 20.38 -17.31 -14.80
CA ALA A 702 21.64 -17.07 -14.07
C ALA A 702 22.85 -17.86 -14.64
N ARG A 703 22.64 -19.03 -15.24
CA ARG A 703 23.69 -19.76 -15.98
C ARG A 703 24.12 -19.01 -17.25
N ARG A 704 23.17 -18.42 -18.00
CA ARG A 704 23.48 -17.55 -19.16
C ARG A 704 24.25 -16.30 -18.72
N ALA A 705 23.82 -15.63 -17.64
CA ALA A 705 24.53 -14.48 -17.08
C ALA A 705 25.96 -14.81 -16.64
N LEU A 706 26.19 -15.95 -15.96
CA LEU A 706 27.54 -16.40 -15.58
C LEU A 706 28.43 -16.72 -16.79
N ALA A 707 27.85 -17.23 -17.89
CA ALA A 707 28.61 -17.49 -19.12
C ALA A 707 29.05 -16.18 -19.80
N ARG A 708 28.16 -15.17 -19.89
CA ARG A 708 28.43 -13.86 -20.49
C ARG A 708 29.37 -12.99 -19.65
N ARG A 709 29.10 -12.85 -18.35
CA ARG A 709 29.80 -11.90 -17.45
C ARG A 709 30.98 -12.54 -16.68
N GLY A 710 31.29 -13.82 -16.88
CA GLY A 710 32.35 -14.57 -16.19
C GLY A 710 32.15 -14.80 -14.67
N ARG A 711 31.35 -13.96 -14.01
CA ARG A 711 31.04 -13.97 -12.57
C ARG A 711 29.58 -13.57 -12.38
N VAL A 712 28.91 -14.12 -11.36
CA VAL A 712 27.59 -13.65 -10.91
C VAL A 712 27.49 -13.71 -9.38
N ARG A 713 26.96 -12.66 -8.75
CA ARG A 713 26.54 -12.68 -7.34
C ARG A 713 25.04 -13.01 -7.31
N VAL A 714 24.61 -13.89 -6.40
CA VAL A 714 23.19 -14.23 -6.23
C VAL A 714 22.79 -14.22 -4.76
N ALA A 715 21.64 -13.64 -4.44
CA ALA A 715 21.03 -13.75 -3.12
C ALA A 715 20.23 -15.07 -3.00
N VAL A 716 20.38 -15.75 -1.87
CA VAL A 716 19.78 -17.06 -1.61
C VAL A 716 19.10 -17.03 -0.25
N ARG A 717 17.76 -17.09 -0.22
CA ARG A 717 16.97 -17.17 1.02
C ARG A 717 16.88 -18.64 1.43
N VAL A 718 17.49 -18.98 2.56
CA VAL A 718 17.31 -20.27 3.24
C VAL A 718 16.20 -20.10 4.27
N VAL A 719 15.21 -20.99 4.26
CA VAL A 719 14.11 -21.00 5.23
C VAL A 719 14.08 -22.35 5.93
N TYR A 720 13.88 -22.33 7.24
CA TYR A 720 13.62 -23.49 8.09
C TYR A 720 12.23 -23.33 8.71
N ARG A 721 11.41 -24.38 8.62
CA ARG A 721 10.18 -24.54 9.41
C ARG A 721 10.34 -25.78 10.27
N ALA A 722 10.28 -25.62 11.59
CA ALA A 722 10.27 -26.73 12.54
C ALA A 722 8.93 -27.48 12.50
N ARG A 723 8.87 -28.68 13.09
CA ARG A 723 7.60 -29.44 13.21
C ARG A 723 6.55 -28.70 14.04
N ASP A 724 6.97 -28.02 15.09
CA ASP A 724 6.15 -27.17 15.99
C ASP A 724 5.65 -25.85 15.34
N GLY A 725 5.60 -25.77 14.01
CA GLY A 725 5.16 -24.59 13.27
C GLY A 725 6.20 -23.46 13.16
N ARG A 726 7.10 -23.30 14.14
CA ARG A 726 8.04 -22.17 14.23
C ARG A 726 8.93 -22.04 13.00
N ARG A 727 9.23 -20.80 12.60
CA ARG A 727 9.93 -20.48 11.35
C ARG A 727 11.19 -19.65 11.61
N ALA A 728 12.21 -19.85 10.79
CA ALA A 728 13.42 -19.03 10.75
C ALA A 728 13.89 -18.88 9.31
N ALA A 729 14.39 -17.70 8.93
CA ALA A 729 14.89 -17.44 7.58
C ALA A 729 16.21 -16.67 7.63
N ARG A 730 17.08 -16.92 6.64
CA ARG A 730 18.34 -16.19 6.47
C ARG A 730 18.74 -16.10 5.01
N THR A 731 18.99 -14.88 4.54
CA THR A 731 19.52 -14.64 3.19
C THR A 731 21.04 -14.66 3.21
N VAL A 732 21.66 -15.29 2.20
CA VAL A 732 23.11 -15.31 2.01
C VAL A 732 23.44 -14.98 0.56
N ARG A 733 24.34 -14.02 0.34
CA ARG A 733 24.90 -13.69 -0.98
C ARG A 733 26.00 -14.70 -1.34
N ILE A 734 25.91 -15.35 -2.50
CA ILE A 734 26.91 -16.30 -3.03
C ILE A 734 27.51 -15.74 -4.32
N ALA A 735 28.83 -15.75 -4.44
CA ALA A 735 29.52 -15.43 -5.69
C ALA A 735 29.87 -16.72 -6.45
N PHE A 736 29.44 -16.82 -7.70
CA PHE A 736 29.82 -17.86 -8.65
C PHE A 736 30.79 -17.28 -9.69
N ARG A 737 31.79 -18.07 -10.12
CA ARG A 737 32.78 -17.73 -11.15
C ARG A 737 32.85 -18.84 -12.21
N LYS A 738 33.12 -18.49 -13.47
CA LYS A 738 33.50 -19.44 -14.53
C LYS A 738 34.76 -20.20 -14.05
N PRO A 739 34.84 -21.54 -14.18
CA PRO A 739 36.08 -22.26 -13.92
C PRO A 739 37.21 -21.74 -14.83
N SER A 740 38.44 -21.65 -14.32
CA SER A 740 39.61 -21.36 -15.14
C SER A 740 39.89 -22.54 -16.07
N THR A 741 40.01 -22.27 -17.37
CA THR A 741 40.36 -23.28 -18.39
C THR A 741 41.87 -23.44 -18.50
N THR A 742 42.54 -23.68 -17.37
CA THR A 742 43.93 -24.15 -17.36
C THR A 742 43.92 -25.61 -17.80
N ARG A 743 44.20 -25.87 -19.08
CA ARG A 743 44.67 -27.19 -19.51
C ARG A 743 46.02 -27.41 -18.84
N GLY A 744 46.16 -28.48 -18.06
CA GLY A 744 47.48 -29.04 -17.81
C GLY A 744 48.05 -29.56 -19.12
N GLY A 745 49.34 -29.32 -19.35
CA GLY A 745 50.14 -30.20 -20.20
C GLY A 745 50.31 -31.57 -19.55
N ARG A 746 51.13 -32.42 -20.16
CA ARG A 746 51.67 -33.62 -19.51
C ARG A 746 52.55 -33.23 -18.33
#